data_AF-A0A6N2KEK1-F1
#
_entry.id   AF-A0A6N2KEK1-F1
#
_cell.length_a   1.000
_cell.length_b   1.000
_cell.length_c   1.000
_cell.angle_alpha   90.00
_cell.angle_beta   90.00
_cell.angle_gamma   90.00
#
_symmetry.space_group_name_H-M   'P 1'
#
loop_
_entity.id
_entity.type
_entity.pdbx_description
1 polymer ?
#
loop_
_entity_poly.entity_id
_entity_poly.type
_entity_poly.pdbx_seq_one_letter_code
_entity_poly.pdbx_strand_id
1 'polypeptide(L)'
;MKCFLYAHFLCLCLLFSLEKSNGFEGRKIAENHHSHTIEVSSLLPSTSCKSPTKVLSSHDKKASLEVVHKYGPCSRLNQDKTIAAPTHTEILLQDQSRVKSIHSRLSNSKASGGNDVKVIDATTVPAKDGSVVGSGNYIVTVGLGTPQKQLSLIFDTGSDITCSACYKQKEQIFDPSQSTSYTNISCSSSICSSLTSATGNTPGCASSTCVYGIQYGDSSFSVGFFGTDKLTLTSTDAFNSIYFGCGQNNQGLFGGSAGLLGLGRDKLSVNSKFTPLSTISAGPSFYGLDFSGISVGGTKLAISASVFSTAGAIIDSGTVISRLPPAAYSALRASFRKLMSKYPLTSALSILDTCYDFSNYTTISVPKIGFFFSSGIEVDIDATGILYANSISQVCLAFAGNSDATDVFIFGNVQQNKYGSAKRRQYIDPISSISLTMKCFLYAPFLCLCLLFSLEKSYGFEGRENAENHHSHTIETSSLFPSTSCKSSTKILSNNDTKASLKVVHKHGPCSTLYQDKTIAAPTDTEILLQDQSRVKSIHSRLSNSKTSGGNDVKVIDATTVPAKDGSVIGSGSYIVTVGLGTPQKELSLIIDTGSDITWTQCQPCARSCYKQQEQIFDPSQSTSYTNISCSSPVCSSLTSATGNDPGCDSSTCVYAIQYGDSSFTIGFFGAEKLTLTSTDAFNNIYFGCGQNNQGLFGGSAGILGLGRDKLSVVSQTADKYNKIFSYCLPSSSSSTGFLTFGGSASKNAKFTPLSTSVGPFFYGLDFTGISVGGKKLAISASVFSTAGAIIDSGTIISRLPPAAYSALRASFKKLMSKYPLTKALSILDTCYDFSNYTTISVPKIGFFFSSGIEVDIDVSGVFFASNISQVCLAFAGNSDAKDLLIFGSVQQKTLEVFYDGSAGKVGFAPGGNTPGCASSTCVYDILYGDNSFSVGFFGAEKLTLTSTDAFNNIYFGCGQNNQGLFGGSAGILGLGRDKLSVVSQTAQKYSKIFSYCLPSTSSSTGFLTFGGSASKNSKFTPLSASAGPSFYGLDFTGISVGGIELAISASVFSTAGAIIDSGTVITRLPPPAYSALRASFRKLMSKYPLTSALSILDTCYDFSNYSTISVPKIGFFFSSGIEVDIDATGILYASSISQVCLAFAGNRNATDVLIFGNVQQKTLEVFYDGSAGKVGFAPGGCS
;
A
#
# COMPACT_ATOMS: atom_id res chain seq x y z
N MET A 1 -84.89 -10.90 -6.10
CA MET A 1 -86.25 -10.91 -5.52
C MET A 1 -86.47 -12.25 -4.86
N LYS A 2 -86.72 -12.44 -3.57
CA LYS A 2 -86.93 -11.56 -2.42
C LYS A 2 -86.32 -12.31 -1.22
N CYS A 3 -85.15 -11.86 -0.74
CA CYS A 3 -84.66 -12.11 0.62
C CYS A 3 -83.84 -10.89 1.10
N PHE A 4 -84.25 -9.70 0.64
CA PHE A 4 -83.69 -8.40 1.04
C PHE A 4 -84.59 -7.81 2.13
N LEU A 5 -84.58 -8.43 3.30
CA LEU A 5 -85.18 -7.93 4.54
C LEU A 5 -84.67 -8.86 5.64
N TYR A 6 -83.54 -8.54 6.30
CA TYR A 6 -83.18 -8.97 7.68
C TYR A 6 -81.73 -8.64 8.14
N ALA A 7 -80.99 -7.73 7.48
CA ALA A 7 -79.68 -7.29 7.97
C ALA A 7 -79.46 -5.77 7.96
N HIS A 8 -80.56 -4.99 7.95
CA HIS A 8 -80.51 -3.52 7.91
C HIS A 8 -80.85 -2.83 9.24
N PHE A 9 -80.93 -3.58 10.36
CA PHE A 9 -81.34 -3.05 11.67
C PHE A 9 -80.34 -3.25 12.83
N LEU A 10 -79.13 -3.81 12.57
CA LEU A 10 -78.15 -4.07 13.62
C LEU A 10 -76.83 -3.26 13.53
N CYS A 11 -76.66 -2.38 12.54
CA CYS A 11 -75.41 -1.61 12.38
C CYS A 11 -75.57 -0.10 12.67
N LEU A 12 -76.80 0.38 12.94
CA LEU A 12 -77.09 1.78 13.26
C LEU A 12 -77.25 2.10 14.77
N CYS A 13 -77.12 1.12 15.67
CA CYS A 13 -77.20 1.34 17.13
C CYS A 13 -75.83 1.37 17.85
N LEU A 14 -74.71 1.31 17.13
CA LEU A 14 -73.35 1.36 17.71
C LEU A 14 -72.63 2.70 17.51
N LEU A 15 -73.35 3.73 17.03
CA LEU A 15 -72.78 5.05 16.74
C LEU A 15 -73.03 6.13 17.81
N PHE A 16 -73.80 5.89 18.87
CA PHE A 16 -74.03 6.89 19.93
C PHE A 16 -74.32 6.26 21.31
N SER A 17 -73.31 5.65 21.94
CA SER A 17 -73.15 5.53 23.40
C SER A 17 -71.92 4.68 23.74
N LEU A 18 -70.75 5.32 23.82
CA LEU A 18 -69.69 5.06 24.83
C LEU A 18 -68.57 6.10 24.65
N GLU A 19 -68.93 7.37 24.82
CA GLU A 19 -68.09 8.30 25.55
C GLU A 19 -68.48 8.18 27.04
N LYS A 20 -67.46 8.05 27.91
CA LYS A 20 -67.49 8.07 29.39
C LYS A 20 -68.03 6.83 30.13
N SER A 21 -67.17 5.83 30.29
CA SER A 21 -66.83 5.33 31.64
C SER A 21 -65.33 5.53 31.88
N ASN A 22 -65.02 6.63 32.55
CA ASN A 22 -63.73 6.93 33.14
C ASN A 22 -63.58 6.11 34.42
N GLY A 23 -62.45 5.43 34.60
CA GLY A 23 -62.04 4.98 35.92
C GLY A 23 -61.03 3.84 35.91
N PHE A 24 -59.76 4.21 36.06
CA PHE A 24 -58.63 3.43 36.56
C PHE A 24 -57.72 2.66 35.58
N GLU A 25 -56.47 3.15 35.60
CA GLU A 25 -55.18 2.47 35.41
C GLU A 25 -54.70 2.13 33.99
N GLY A 26 -53.89 3.08 33.46
CA GLY A 26 -52.56 2.70 33.01
C GLY A 26 -52.40 2.27 31.56
N ARG A 27 -52.89 3.06 30.58
CA ARG A 27 -52.30 3.02 29.23
C ARG A 27 -51.34 4.19 29.05
N LYS A 28 -50.05 3.86 29.20
CA LYS A 28 -48.92 4.63 28.70
C LYS A 28 -49.28 5.17 27.31
N ILE A 29 -49.44 6.49 27.24
CA ILE A 29 -49.24 7.29 26.04
C ILE A 29 -47.98 6.75 25.37
N ALA A 30 -48.02 6.50 24.06
CA ALA A 30 -46.85 6.10 23.30
C ALA A 30 -45.74 7.13 23.52
N GLU A 31 -44.85 6.84 24.46
CA GLU A 31 -43.84 7.76 24.97
C GLU A 31 -42.82 8.05 23.86
N ASN A 32 -42.78 9.32 23.45
CA ASN A 32 -41.58 10.08 23.10
C ASN A 32 -40.43 9.28 22.47
N HIS A 33 -40.61 8.81 21.24
CA HIS A 33 -39.51 8.15 20.54
C HIS A 33 -38.42 9.10 20.01
N HIS A 34 -38.48 10.41 20.24
CA HIS A 34 -37.58 11.41 19.63
C HIS A 34 -36.65 12.15 20.63
N SER A 35 -36.76 11.86 21.92
CA SER A 35 -35.88 12.39 22.98
C SER A 35 -35.56 11.31 24.01
N HIS A 36 -34.39 11.40 24.63
CA HIS A 36 -34.01 10.61 25.81
C HIS A 36 -34.42 11.35 27.07
N THR A 37 -35.08 10.68 28.02
CA THR A 37 -35.30 11.20 29.37
C THR A 37 -34.18 10.70 30.26
N ILE A 38 -33.44 11.62 30.88
CA ILE A 38 -32.24 11.32 31.68
C ILE A 38 -32.42 11.89 33.08
N GLU A 39 -32.12 11.11 34.12
CA GLU A 39 -31.95 11.64 35.47
C GLU A 39 -30.66 12.45 35.56
N VAL A 40 -30.72 13.69 36.04
CA VAL A 40 -29.56 14.61 36.06
C VAL A 40 -28.42 14.05 36.93
N SER A 41 -28.75 13.34 38.00
CA SER A 41 -27.77 12.64 38.86
C SER A 41 -26.98 11.55 38.10
N SER A 42 -27.57 10.94 37.06
CA SER A 42 -26.93 9.89 36.27
C SER A 42 -25.91 10.42 35.25
N LEU A 43 -25.85 11.74 35.03
CA LEU A 43 -24.87 12.39 34.16
C LEU A 43 -23.48 12.46 34.81
N LEU A 44 -23.38 12.33 36.14
CA LEU A 44 -22.11 12.31 36.85
C LEU A 44 -21.56 10.88 36.98
N PRO A 45 -20.22 10.70 37.01
CA PRO A 45 -19.62 9.37 37.08
C PRO A 45 -19.98 8.62 38.38
N SER A 46 -20.24 7.32 38.28
CA SER A 46 -20.38 6.43 39.44
C SER A 46 -19.08 6.37 40.24
N THR A 47 -19.17 6.37 41.57
CA THR A 47 -18.02 6.24 42.49
C THR A 47 -17.61 4.79 42.77
N SER A 48 -18.44 3.82 42.38
CA SER A 48 -18.18 2.38 42.58
C SER A 48 -18.14 1.62 41.26
N CYS A 49 -17.26 0.59 41.21
CA CYS A 49 -17.17 -0.30 40.06
C CYS A 49 -18.32 -1.31 40.05
N LYS A 50 -18.96 -1.49 38.89
CA LYS A 50 -19.96 -2.54 38.67
C LYS A 50 -19.50 -3.39 37.49
N SER A 51 -19.07 -4.63 37.76
CA SER A 51 -18.59 -5.54 36.72
C SER A 51 -19.72 -5.99 35.77
N PRO A 52 -19.42 -6.29 34.49
CA PRO A 52 -20.43 -6.72 33.52
C PRO A 52 -21.05 -8.06 33.91
N THR A 53 -22.38 -8.09 34.08
CA THR A 53 -23.13 -9.27 34.55
C THR A 53 -23.38 -10.34 33.48
N LYS A 54 -22.95 -10.11 32.24
CA LYS A 54 -23.09 -11.03 31.10
C LYS A 54 -21.71 -11.51 30.65
N VAL A 55 -21.26 -12.62 31.22
CA VAL A 55 -20.17 -13.42 30.67
C VAL A 55 -20.75 -14.17 29.48
N LEU A 56 -20.28 -13.87 28.26
CA LEU A 56 -20.67 -14.57 27.03
C LEU A 56 -20.34 -16.07 27.18
N SER A 57 -21.31 -16.93 26.88
CA SER A 57 -21.19 -18.37 27.07
C SER A 57 -20.10 -18.98 26.17
N SER A 58 -19.53 -20.10 26.63
CA SER A 58 -18.41 -20.85 26.03
C SER A 58 -18.67 -21.43 24.62
N HIS A 59 -19.76 -21.05 23.96
CA HIS A 59 -20.12 -21.45 22.60
C HIS A 59 -19.85 -20.38 21.54
N ASP A 60 -19.52 -19.15 21.94
CA ASP A 60 -19.04 -18.12 21.01
C ASP A 60 -17.51 -18.15 20.98
N LYS A 61 -16.91 -18.44 19.81
CA LYS A 61 -15.47 -18.25 19.56
C LYS A 61 -15.13 -16.75 19.57
N LYS A 62 -15.22 -16.08 20.73
CA LYS A 62 -14.97 -14.64 20.88
C LYS A 62 -14.14 -14.37 22.14
N ALA A 63 -12.90 -13.94 21.93
CA ALA A 63 -12.09 -13.31 22.98
C ALA A 63 -12.72 -11.96 23.34
N SER A 64 -13.15 -11.77 24.59
CA SER A 64 -13.73 -10.51 25.07
C SER A 64 -12.83 -9.89 26.13
N LEU A 65 -12.37 -8.66 25.89
CA LEU A 65 -11.58 -7.88 26.86
C LEU A 65 -12.49 -6.90 27.60
N GLU A 66 -12.27 -6.74 28.91
CA GLU A 66 -12.97 -5.73 29.70
C GLU A 66 -12.34 -4.35 29.45
N VAL A 67 -13.14 -3.41 28.94
CA VAL A 67 -12.72 -2.03 28.66
C VAL A 67 -13.19 -1.14 29.82
N VAL A 68 -12.25 -0.46 30.49
CA VAL A 68 -12.55 0.38 31.66
C VAL A 68 -11.99 1.79 31.50
N HIS A 69 -12.67 2.80 32.05
CA HIS A 69 -12.15 4.17 32.07
C HIS A 69 -10.93 4.26 32.99
N LYS A 70 -9.83 4.83 32.50
CA LYS A 70 -8.50 4.89 33.14
C LYS A 70 -8.52 5.48 34.56
N TYR A 71 -9.30 6.55 34.74
CA TYR A 71 -9.48 7.23 36.03
C TYR A 71 -10.77 6.81 36.76
N GLY A 72 -11.50 5.85 36.20
CA GLY A 72 -12.77 5.38 36.75
C GLY A 72 -12.58 4.41 37.92
N PRO A 73 -13.65 4.10 38.68
CA PRO A 73 -13.57 3.22 39.85
C PRO A 73 -13.28 1.75 39.50
N CYS A 74 -13.50 1.34 38.25
CA CYS A 74 -13.15 0.00 37.75
C CYS A 74 -11.68 -0.14 37.32
N SER A 75 -10.93 0.96 37.29
CA SER A 75 -9.53 0.93 36.88
C SER A 75 -8.64 0.39 37.99
N ARG A 76 -7.81 -0.60 37.66
CA ARG A 76 -6.75 -1.10 38.55
C ARG A 76 -5.67 -0.05 38.83
N LEU A 77 -5.57 0.96 37.96
CA LEU A 77 -4.64 2.09 38.14
C LEU A 77 -5.10 3.06 39.24
N ASN A 78 -6.37 3.01 39.64
CA ASN A 78 -6.96 3.87 40.66
C ASN A 78 -6.73 3.34 42.11
N GLN A 79 -6.06 2.18 42.25
CA GLN A 79 -5.71 1.61 43.55
C GLN A 79 -4.44 2.24 44.15
N ASP A 80 -3.62 2.89 43.31
CA ASP A 80 -2.40 3.61 43.70
C ASP A 80 -2.70 5.12 43.76
N LYS A 81 -3.00 5.64 44.96
CA LYS A 81 -3.57 6.99 45.22
C LYS A 81 -2.64 8.17 44.91
N THR A 82 -1.64 8.00 44.04
CA THR A 82 -0.55 8.95 43.81
C THR A 82 -0.69 9.79 42.54
N ILE A 83 -1.69 9.53 41.69
CA ILE A 83 -1.92 10.25 40.42
C ILE A 83 -3.30 10.94 40.44
N ALA A 84 -3.33 12.27 40.45
CA ALA A 84 -4.56 13.05 40.38
C ALA A 84 -5.20 12.96 38.98
N ALA A 85 -6.53 12.85 38.92
CA ALA A 85 -7.26 12.85 37.66
C ALA A 85 -7.22 14.24 36.99
N PRO A 86 -7.02 14.33 35.66
CA PRO A 86 -7.03 15.61 34.95
C PRO A 86 -8.41 16.26 34.95
N THR A 87 -8.45 17.59 34.89
CA THR A 87 -9.69 18.36 34.78
C THR A 87 -10.33 18.19 33.42
N HIS A 88 -11.65 18.40 33.33
CA HIS A 88 -12.38 18.34 32.05
C HIS A 88 -11.87 19.36 31.01
N THR A 89 -11.44 20.54 31.46
CA THR A 89 -10.85 21.56 30.57
C THR A 89 -9.53 21.09 29.98
N GLU A 90 -8.66 20.48 30.79
CA GLU A 90 -7.40 19.91 30.31
C GLU A 90 -7.69 18.85 29.27
N ILE A 91 -8.57 17.87 29.57
CA ILE A 91 -8.98 16.79 28.65
C ILE A 91 -9.40 17.34 27.26
N LEU A 92 -10.20 18.40 27.22
CA LEU A 92 -10.70 19.00 25.98
C LEU A 92 -9.64 19.82 25.21
N LEU A 93 -8.68 20.44 25.91
CA LEU A 93 -7.52 21.07 25.25
C LEU A 93 -6.62 20.01 24.61
N GLN A 94 -6.48 18.83 25.23
CA GLN A 94 -5.73 17.70 24.69
C GLN A 94 -6.36 17.18 23.41
N ASP A 95 -7.67 16.99 23.46
CA ASP A 95 -8.50 16.59 22.34
C ASP A 95 -8.34 17.56 21.16
N GLN A 96 -8.25 18.87 21.41
CA GLN A 96 -8.02 19.87 20.36
C GLN A 96 -6.64 19.73 19.68
N SER A 97 -5.57 19.51 20.45
CA SER A 97 -4.23 19.30 19.90
C SER A 97 -4.13 17.99 19.10
N ARG A 98 -4.76 16.91 19.58
CA ARG A 98 -4.84 15.63 18.84
C ARG A 98 -5.52 15.78 17.49
N VAL A 99 -6.65 16.48 17.47
CA VAL A 99 -7.43 16.72 16.23
C VAL A 99 -6.59 17.50 15.21
N LYS A 100 -5.88 18.56 15.63
CA LYS A 100 -4.96 19.31 14.75
C LYS A 100 -3.85 18.44 14.17
N SER A 101 -3.31 17.51 14.96
CA SER A 101 -2.30 16.55 14.49
C SER A 101 -2.86 15.53 13.50
N ILE A 102 -4.08 15.03 13.72
CA ILE A 102 -4.76 14.15 12.76
C ILE A 102 -4.96 14.90 11.45
N HIS A 103 -5.51 16.13 11.46
CA HIS A 103 -5.69 16.93 10.25
C HIS A 103 -4.36 17.27 9.58
N SER A 104 -3.30 17.58 10.34
CA SER A 104 -1.94 17.76 9.80
C SER A 104 -1.44 16.51 9.06
N ARG A 105 -1.54 15.32 9.67
CA ARG A 105 -1.15 14.04 9.03
C ARG A 105 -1.97 13.72 7.78
N LEU A 106 -3.27 14.04 7.80
CA LEU A 106 -4.19 13.84 6.67
C LEU A 106 -4.02 14.92 5.58
N SER A 107 -3.58 16.13 5.94
CA SER A 107 -3.24 17.18 4.98
C SER A 107 -1.90 16.90 4.31
N ASN A 108 -0.93 16.36 5.07
CA ASN A 108 0.33 15.84 4.55
C ASN A 108 0.14 14.52 3.78
N SER A 109 -1.01 13.84 3.82
CA SER A 109 -1.31 12.73 2.90
C SER A 109 -2.04 13.19 1.64
N LYS A 110 -2.66 14.38 1.67
CA LYS A 110 -3.27 15.06 0.50
C LYS A 110 -2.33 16.01 -0.23
N ALA A 111 -1.25 16.46 0.41
CA ALA A 111 -0.24 17.38 -0.13
C ALA A 111 1.12 16.69 -0.45
N SER A 112 1.22 15.36 -0.31
CA SER A 112 2.46 14.59 -0.52
C SER A 112 2.14 13.36 -1.38
N GLY A 113 2.70 13.15 -2.58
CA GLY A 113 4.12 12.83 -2.84
C GLY A 113 5.16 13.80 -2.28
N GLY A 114 5.75 13.46 -1.15
CA GLY A 114 6.82 14.22 -0.48
C GLY A 114 7.11 13.64 0.91
N ASN A 115 8.27 12.98 1.06
CA ASN A 115 8.72 12.38 2.32
C ASN A 115 9.51 13.41 3.15
N ASP A 116 8.88 14.08 4.11
CA ASP A 116 9.57 14.59 5.30
C ASP A 116 9.29 13.61 6.44
N VAL A 117 10.20 12.65 6.63
CA VAL A 117 10.09 11.64 7.69
C VAL A 117 11.35 11.67 8.55
N LYS A 118 11.25 12.34 9.70
CA LYS A 118 12.30 12.49 10.71
C LYS A 118 12.73 11.12 11.26
N VAL A 119 14.05 10.89 11.40
CA VAL A 119 14.62 9.71 12.07
C VAL A 119 14.69 9.99 13.58
N ILE A 120 14.15 9.10 14.42
CA ILE A 120 14.20 9.24 15.88
C ILE A 120 15.32 8.35 16.45
N ASP A 121 16.34 8.97 17.03
CA ASP A 121 17.39 8.31 17.81
C ASP A 121 16.97 8.22 19.29
N ALA A 122 17.09 7.02 19.89
CA ALA A 122 16.73 6.74 21.28
C ALA A 122 17.54 7.53 22.32
N THR A 123 18.66 8.15 21.92
CA THR A 123 19.57 8.87 22.83
C THR A 123 19.49 10.39 22.74
N THR A 124 18.74 10.95 21.79
CA THR A 124 18.67 12.40 21.54
C THR A 124 17.23 12.90 21.41
N VAL A 125 16.42 12.70 22.45
CA VAL A 125 15.23 13.54 22.67
C VAL A 125 15.61 14.62 23.68
N PRO A 126 15.69 15.91 23.29
CA PRO A 126 15.90 16.98 24.25
C PRO A 126 14.72 16.97 25.22
N ALA A 127 15.01 16.72 26.49
CA ALA A 127 14.10 17.11 27.56
C ALA A 127 13.97 18.64 27.47
N LYS A 128 12.81 19.11 26.99
CA LYS A 128 12.38 20.49 27.20
C LYS A 128 11.08 20.47 27.97
N ASP A 129 11.13 21.15 29.11
CA ASP A 129 10.13 21.22 30.15
C ASP A 129 8.75 21.67 29.66
N GLY A 130 7.72 21.05 30.24
CA GLY A 130 6.45 21.71 30.53
C GLY A 130 5.45 21.89 29.38
N SER A 131 4.73 20.83 29.02
CA SER A 131 3.25 20.85 29.03
C SER A 131 2.69 19.45 28.79
N VAL A 132 1.81 19.04 29.70
CA VAL A 132 1.29 17.69 29.93
C VAL A 132 0.06 17.41 29.09
N VAL A 133 0.09 16.50 28.11
CA VAL A 133 -1.11 16.22 27.29
C VAL A 133 -1.06 14.80 26.67
N GLY A 134 -2.13 13.99 26.80
CA GLY A 134 -2.29 12.59 26.31
C GLY A 134 -3.74 12.08 26.47
N SER A 135 -4.52 11.95 25.39
CA SER A 135 -6.00 11.88 25.40
C SER A 135 -6.67 10.48 25.47
N GLY A 136 -5.93 9.42 25.80
CA GLY A 136 -6.50 8.07 25.94
C GLY A 136 -7.17 7.82 27.28
N ASN A 137 -8.51 7.82 27.32
CA ASN A 137 -9.29 7.72 28.57
C ASN A 137 -9.71 6.29 28.97
N TYR A 138 -9.52 5.29 28.11
CA TYR A 138 -9.95 3.91 28.36
C TYR A 138 -8.81 2.91 28.18
N ILE A 139 -8.80 1.87 29.01
CA ILE A 139 -7.76 0.84 29.06
C ILE A 139 -8.35 -0.58 29.00
N VAL A 140 -7.54 -1.53 28.56
CA VAL A 140 -7.79 -2.98 28.58
C VAL A 140 -6.65 -3.70 29.32
N THR A 141 -6.92 -4.85 29.92
CA THR A 141 -5.88 -5.68 30.56
C THR A 141 -5.54 -6.88 29.68
N VAL A 142 -4.26 -7.08 29.38
CA VAL A 142 -3.75 -8.19 28.55
C VAL A 142 -2.51 -8.83 29.18
N GLY A 143 -2.23 -10.09 28.84
CA GLY A 143 -1.04 -10.82 29.27
C GLY A 143 0.09 -10.75 28.24
N LEU A 144 1.33 -10.52 28.66
CA LEU A 144 2.49 -10.46 27.77
C LEU A 144 3.67 -11.27 28.35
N GLY A 145 4.33 -12.09 27.53
CA GLY A 145 5.54 -12.86 27.85
C GLY A 145 5.33 -14.27 28.40
N THR A 146 6.46 -14.96 28.64
CA THR A 146 6.52 -16.32 29.21
C THR A 146 7.53 -16.36 30.37
N PRO A 147 7.09 -16.45 31.65
CA PRO A 147 5.70 -16.57 32.10
C PRO A 147 4.88 -15.27 31.92
N GLN A 148 3.56 -15.40 31.78
CA GLN A 148 2.66 -14.29 31.45
C GLN A 148 2.61 -13.20 32.53
N LYS A 149 2.87 -11.94 32.15
CA LYS A 149 2.67 -10.74 32.97
C LYS A 149 1.43 -9.98 32.54
N GLN A 150 0.54 -9.62 33.47
CA GLN A 150 -0.67 -8.82 33.18
C GLN A 150 -0.34 -7.32 33.12
N LEU A 151 -0.78 -6.65 32.06
CA LEU A 151 -0.51 -5.24 31.74
C LEU A 151 -1.80 -4.50 31.38
N SER A 152 -1.94 -3.26 31.84
CA SER A 152 -3.06 -2.38 31.48
C SER A 152 -2.65 -1.42 30.36
N LEU A 153 -3.23 -1.54 29.16
CA LEU A 153 -2.89 -0.76 27.96
C LEU A 153 -4.06 0.14 27.52
N ILE A 154 -3.77 1.36 27.06
CA ILE A 154 -4.73 2.26 26.41
C ILE A 154 -5.07 1.71 25.02
N PHE A 155 -6.33 1.63 24.58
CA PHE A 155 -6.65 1.17 23.23
C PHE A 155 -6.91 2.34 22.25
N ASP A 156 -6.30 2.30 21.06
CA ASP A 156 -6.37 3.37 20.06
C ASP A 156 -6.60 2.81 18.64
N THR A 157 -7.75 3.12 18.04
CA THR A 157 -8.12 2.70 16.67
C THR A 157 -7.53 3.58 15.57
N GLY A 158 -6.89 4.69 15.91
CA GLY A 158 -6.17 5.58 15.00
C GLY A 158 -4.64 5.38 15.00
N SER A 159 -4.16 4.32 15.66
CA SER A 159 -2.74 3.93 15.71
C SER A 159 -2.54 2.50 15.23
N ASP A 160 -1.57 2.29 14.34
CA ASP A 160 -1.21 0.98 13.79
C ASP A 160 -0.21 0.20 14.70
N ILE A 161 0.27 0.79 15.81
CA ILE A 161 1.35 0.22 16.65
C ILE A 161 0.92 0.00 18.09
N THR A 162 1.25 -1.18 18.62
CA THR A 162 1.16 -1.54 20.05
C THR A 162 2.49 -1.31 20.75
N CYS A 163 2.50 -0.67 21.92
CA CYS A 163 3.69 -0.46 22.75
C CYS A 163 3.43 -0.71 24.24
N SER A 164 4.47 -1.12 24.96
CA SER A 164 4.51 -1.30 26.42
C SER A 164 5.77 -0.67 26.99
N ALA A 165 5.69 -0.10 28.19
CA ALA A 165 6.80 0.33 29.00
C ALA A 165 7.58 -0.88 29.48
N CYS A 166 8.90 -0.83 29.32
CA CYS A 166 9.79 -1.95 29.62
C CYS A 166 10.88 -1.61 30.63
N TYR A 167 11.18 -0.33 30.85
CA TYR A 167 12.25 0.10 31.75
C TYR A 167 11.84 1.34 32.55
N LYS A 168 12.03 1.26 33.88
CA LYS A 168 11.77 2.29 34.90
C LYS A 168 10.34 2.85 34.98
N GLN A 169 9.52 2.22 35.82
CA GLN A 169 8.38 2.75 36.59
C GLN A 169 7.72 1.58 37.36
N LYS A 170 7.01 1.88 38.46
CA LYS A 170 6.56 0.89 39.47
C LYS A 170 5.65 -0.22 38.93
N GLU A 171 5.83 -1.42 39.50
CA GLU A 171 4.99 -2.66 39.56
C GLU A 171 4.25 -3.23 38.32
N GLN A 172 3.90 -2.44 37.29
CA GLN A 172 3.21 -2.89 36.06
C GLN A 172 4.05 -2.72 34.79
N ILE A 173 5.30 -3.18 34.83
CA ILE A 173 6.21 -3.17 33.68
C ILE A 173 6.45 -4.58 33.16
N PHE A 174 6.53 -4.69 31.85
CA PHE A 174 7.02 -5.89 31.18
C PHE A 174 8.55 -5.90 31.23
N ASP A 175 9.16 -6.89 31.88
CA ASP A 175 10.62 -7.05 31.92
C ASP A 175 11.06 -8.06 30.85
N PRO A 176 11.72 -7.60 29.77
CA PRO A 176 12.14 -8.48 28.69
C PRO A 176 13.14 -9.55 29.13
N SER A 177 13.91 -9.31 30.20
CA SER A 177 14.92 -10.26 30.70
C SER A 177 14.31 -11.47 31.43
N GLN A 178 13.06 -11.35 31.87
CA GLN A 178 12.34 -12.40 32.61
C GLN A 178 11.46 -13.26 31.69
N SER A 179 11.26 -12.84 30.43
CA SER A 179 10.48 -13.60 29.46
C SER A 179 11.40 -14.47 28.60
N THR A 180 11.18 -15.78 28.61
CA THR A 180 11.99 -16.73 27.83
C THR A 180 11.67 -16.72 26.33
N SER A 181 10.53 -16.12 25.94
CA SER A 181 10.07 -16.03 24.54
C SER A 181 10.25 -14.64 23.92
N TYR A 182 10.77 -13.66 24.67
CA TYR A 182 11.04 -12.32 24.15
C TYR A 182 12.23 -12.33 23.20
N THR A 183 12.10 -11.67 22.05
CA THR A 183 13.23 -11.47 21.12
C THR A 183 13.20 -10.05 20.56
N ASN A 184 14.35 -9.38 20.58
CA ASN A 184 14.52 -8.08 19.93
C ASN A 184 14.44 -8.23 18.41
N ILE A 185 13.71 -7.32 17.76
CA ILE A 185 13.64 -7.29 16.31
C ILE A 185 14.90 -6.63 15.77
N SER A 186 15.58 -7.35 14.89
CA SER A 186 16.75 -6.83 14.21
C SER A 186 16.38 -5.63 13.33
N CYS A 187 17.28 -4.66 13.26
CA CYS A 187 17.23 -3.55 12.31
C CYS A 187 17.14 -3.96 10.85
N SER A 188 17.67 -5.13 10.50
CA SER A 188 17.61 -5.71 9.17
C SER A 188 16.29 -6.43 8.87
N SER A 189 15.39 -6.55 9.85
CA SER A 189 14.08 -7.16 9.66
C SER A 189 13.20 -6.25 8.81
N SER A 190 12.49 -6.83 7.84
CA SER A 190 11.48 -6.11 7.05
C SER A 190 10.34 -5.54 7.91
N ILE A 191 10.12 -6.11 9.10
CA ILE A 191 9.20 -5.59 10.11
C ILE A 191 9.72 -4.26 10.70
N CYS A 192 11.04 -4.10 10.85
CA CYS A 192 11.64 -2.85 11.32
C CYS A 192 11.46 -1.73 10.30
N SER A 193 11.68 -1.99 9.01
CA SER A 193 11.48 -0.99 7.96
C SER A 193 10.00 -0.61 7.74
N SER A 194 9.07 -1.51 8.10
CA SER A 194 7.61 -1.29 8.02
C SER A 194 7.06 -0.35 9.11
N LEU A 195 7.82 -0.07 10.17
CA LEU A 195 7.44 0.89 11.23
C LEU A 195 7.34 2.33 10.70
N THR A 196 7.98 2.66 9.58
CA THR A 196 7.91 4.00 8.95
C THR A 196 6.49 4.35 8.53
N SER A 197 5.81 3.39 7.91
CA SER A 197 4.41 3.47 7.48
C SER A 197 3.43 3.56 8.65
N ALA A 198 3.78 3.02 9.83
CA ALA A 198 2.90 2.90 10.98
C ALA A 198 3.13 3.97 12.08
N THR A 199 4.35 4.54 12.19
CA THR A 199 4.69 5.65 13.11
C THR A 199 4.70 7.02 12.43
N GLY A 200 4.83 7.07 11.10
CA GLY A 200 5.13 8.31 10.37
C GLY A 200 6.54 8.86 10.63
N ASN A 201 7.43 8.09 11.26
CA ASN A 201 8.83 8.42 11.53
C ASN A 201 9.74 7.29 11.04
N THR A 202 10.97 7.60 10.63
CA THR A 202 11.91 6.58 10.16
C THR A 202 12.48 5.88 11.40
N PRO A 203 12.29 4.56 11.54
CA PRO A 203 12.78 3.77 12.68
C PRO A 203 14.30 3.87 12.78
N GLY A 204 14.79 4.07 13.99
CA GLY A 204 16.23 4.14 14.27
C GLY A 204 16.82 2.76 14.53
N CYS A 205 18.13 2.72 14.73
CA CYS A 205 18.85 1.49 15.07
C CYS A 205 19.84 1.75 16.19
N ALA A 206 19.73 0.99 17.29
CA ALA A 206 20.70 1.01 18.37
C ALA A 206 21.20 -0.42 18.60
N SER A 207 22.50 -0.62 18.42
CA SER A 207 23.18 -1.92 18.57
C SER A 207 22.49 -3.06 17.82
N SER A 208 22.15 -2.85 16.54
CA SER A 208 21.45 -3.80 15.65
C SER A 208 20.01 -4.17 16.03
N THR A 209 19.49 -3.64 17.14
CA THR A 209 18.07 -3.76 17.50
C THR A 209 17.29 -2.58 16.95
N CYS A 210 16.16 -2.89 16.33
CA CYS A 210 15.23 -1.93 15.79
C CYS A 210 14.74 -0.98 16.88
N VAL A 211 14.85 0.33 16.66
CA VAL A 211 14.34 1.36 17.56
C VAL A 211 13.09 1.95 16.95
N TYR A 212 12.02 1.96 17.73
CA TYR A 212 10.79 2.65 17.36
C TYR A 212 10.69 3.96 18.14
N GLY A 213 10.15 4.98 17.48
CA GLY A 213 9.82 6.25 18.10
C GLY A 213 8.48 6.74 17.58
N ILE A 214 7.55 6.99 18.48
CA ILE A 214 6.28 7.64 18.16
C ILE A 214 6.14 8.90 19.00
N GLN A 215 5.89 10.03 18.32
CA GLN A 215 5.57 11.29 18.95
C GLN A 215 4.14 11.66 18.57
N TYR A 216 3.29 11.86 19.57
CA TYR A 216 1.89 12.23 19.40
C TYR A 216 1.75 13.75 19.28
N GLY A 217 0.62 14.21 18.73
CA GLY A 217 0.35 15.63 18.44
C GLY A 217 0.35 16.56 19.66
N ASP A 218 0.32 15.98 20.85
CA ASP A 218 0.40 16.65 22.14
C ASP A 218 1.84 16.74 22.69
N SER A 219 2.83 16.38 21.87
CA SER A 219 4.25 16.28 22.20
C SER A 219 4.63 15.12 23.14
N SER A 220 3.67 14.27 23.57
CA SER A 220 4.00 13.02 24.24
C SER A 220 4.70 12.06 23.29
N PHE A 221 5.57 11.21 23.82
CA PHE A 221 6.32 10.27 22.99
C PHE A 221 6.62 8.98 23.72
N SER A 222 6.77 7.92 22.93
CA SER A 222 7.29 6.63 23.38
C SER A 222 8.41 6.22 22.44
N VAL A 223 9.59 6.03 23.01
CA VAL A 223 10.80 5.61 22.27
C VAL A 223 11.41 4.42 22.98
N GLY A 224 11.81 3.41 22.22
CA GLY A 224 12.45 2.23 22.75
C GLY A 224 12.76 1.20 21.68
N PHE A 225 12.99 -0.04 22.10
CA PHE A 225 13.33 -1.12 21.20
C PHE A 225 12.07 -1.83 20.68
N PHE A 226 12.10 -2.28 19.44
CA PHE A 226 11.03 -3.07 18.86
C PHE A 226 11.32 -4.56 19.07
N GLY A 227 10.35 -5.29 19.59
CA GLY A 227 10.51 -6.68 20.01
C GLY A 227 9.33 -7.54 19.59
N THR A 228 9.47 -8.86 19.76
CA THR A 228 8.38 -9.82 19.59
C THR A 228 8.30 -10.76 20.78
N ASP A 229 7.09 -11.10 21.20
CA ASP A 229 6.83 -12.06 22.27
C ASP A 229 5.41 -12.64 22.18
N LYS A 230 5.02 -13.48 23.13
CA LYS A 230 3.69 -14.07 23.28
C LYS A 230 2.72 -13.11 23.95
N LEU A 231 1.58 -12.85 23.30
CA LEU A 231 0.46 -12.07 23.84
C LEU A 231 -0.71 -12.99 24.18
N THR A 232 -1.26 -12.87 25.38
CA THR A 232 -2.41 -13.62 25.86
C THR A 232 -3.57 -12.65 26.14
N LEU A 233 -4.68 -12.78 25.42
CA LEU A 233 -5.85 -11.92 25.59
C LEU A 233 -6.83 -12.48 26.64
N THR A 234 -6.98 -13.80 26.72
CA THR A 234 -7.81 -14.52 27.70
C THR A 234 -7.08 -15.77 28.17
N SER A 235 -7.60 -16.53 29.15
CA SER A 235 -6.95 -17.77 29.59
C SER A 235 -6.80 -18.83 28.48
N THR A 236 -7.53 -18.71 27.37
CA THR A 236 -7.52 -19.65 26.24
C THR A 236 -6.96 -19.06 24.95
N ASP A 237 -6.92 -17.72 24.81
CA ASP A 237 -6.49 -17.04 23.59
C ASP A 237 -5.07 -16.47 23.75
N ALA A 238 -4.09 -17.16 23.17
CA ALA A 238 -2.69 -16.75 23.18
C ALA A 238 -2.07 -16.81 21.79
N PHE A 239 -1.31 -15.77 21.45
CA PHE A 239 -0.70 -15.55 20.15
C PHE A 239 0.80 -15.43 20.33
N ASN A 240 1.56 -16.27 19.63
CA ASN A 240 3.01 -16.22 19.65
C ASN A 240 3.52 -15.19 18.63
N SER A 241 4.69 -14.62 18.91
CA SER A 241 5.42 -13.74 17.98
C SER A 241 4.67 -12.47 17.58
N ILE A 242 3.95 -11.85 18.52
CA ILE A 242 3.35 -10.51 18.33
C ILE A 242 4.43 -9.45 18.44
N TYR A 243 4.51 -8.57 17.45
CA TYR A 243 5.45 -7.45 17.42
C TYR A 243 4.90 -6.25 18.22
N PHE A 244 5.72 -5.68 19.10
CA PHE A 244 5.35 -4.51 19.88
C PHE A 244 6.57 -3.65 20.23
N GLY A 245 6.32 -2.38 20.47
CA GLY A 245 7.32 -1.44 20.95
C GLY A 245 7.57 -1.60 22.45
N CYS A 246 8.79 -1.91 22.83
CA CYS A 246 9.27 -2.00 24.21
C CYS A 246 9.92 -0.67 24.64
N GLY A 247 9.09 0.24 25.16
CA GLY A 247 9.43 1.62 25.48
C GLY A 247 10.43 1.75 26.63
N GLN A 248 11.53 2.45 26.37
CA GLN A 248 12.59 2.74 27.34
C GLN A 248 12.49 4.16 27.91
N ASN A 249 11.99 5.09 27.10
CA ASN A 249 11.73 6.47 27.51
C ASN A 249 10.35 6.88 27.01
N ASN A 250 9.39 6.83 27.93
CA ASN A 250 8.01 7.20 27.68
C ASN A 250 7.71 8.47 28.48
N GLN A 251 7.39 9.56 27.79
CA GLN A 251 7.08 10.86 28.41
C GLN A 251 5.69 11.30 27.95
N GLY A 252 4.85 11.71 28.91
CA GLY A 252 3.44 12.10 28.67
C GLY A 252 2.46 11.42 29.63
N LEU A 253 1.16 11.70 29.48
CA LEU A 253 0.09 11.18 30.34
C LEU A 253 -0.26 9.70 30.04
N PHE A 254 0.70 8.78 30.11
CA PHE A 254 0.36 7.34 30.21
C PHE A 254 -0.36 7.05 31.55
N GLY A 255 -0.26 7.93 32.55
CA GLY A 255 -1.10 7.93 33.76
C GLY A 255 -1.17 6.58 34.47
N GLY A 256 -0.02 5.93 34.62
CA GLY A 256 0.14 4.61 35.24
C GLY A 256 -0.16 3.43 34.31
N SER A 257 -0.68 3.63 33.09
CA SER A 257 -0.87 2.53 32.14
C SER A 257 0.46 2.04 31.59
N ALA A 258 0.57 0.74 31.39
CA ALA A 258 1.78 0.10 30.89
C ALA A 258 2.08 0.47 29.43
N GLY A 259 1.12 0.96 28.64
CA GLY A 259 1.37 1.33 27.23
C GLY A 259 0.10 1.48 26.41
N LEU A 260 0.20 1.29 25.09
CA LEU A 260 -0.89 1.45 24.12
C LEU A 260 -1.08 0.21 23.25
N LEU A 261 -2.33 -0.17 22.96
CA LEU A 261 -2.73 -1.23 22.04
C LEU A 261 -3.26 -0.56 20.75
N GLY A 262 -2.50 -0.67 19.66
CA GLY A 262 -2.85 -0.11 18.35
C GLY A 262 -3.76 -1.06 17.57
N LEU A 263 -4.88 -0.54 17.05
CA LEU A 263 -5.92 -1.32 16.35
C LEU A 263 -6.19 -0.83 14.91
N GLY A 264 -5.24 -0.13 14.29
CA GLY A 264 -5.35 0.45 12.95
C GLY A 264 -5.49 -0.56 11.78
N ARG A 265 -5.55 -0.07 10.53
CA ARG A 265 -6.20 -0.75 9.37
C ARG A 265 -5.33 -1.73 8.59
N ASP A 266 -4.08 -1.94 8.98
CA ASP A 266 -3.28 -2.96 8.32
C ASP A 266 -3.83 -4.37 8.61
N LYS A 267 -4.05 -5.12 7.52
CA LYS A 267 -4.85 -6.36 7.36
C LYS A 267 -5.55 -6.94 8.61
N LEU A 268 -6.87 -6.71 8.72
CA LEU A 268 -7.92 -7.68 9.12
C LEU A 268 -9.31 -6.98 9.15
N SER A 269 -10.34 -7.55 8.51
CA SER A 269 -11.73 -7.46 9.04
C SER A 269 -12.63 -8.54 8.43
N VAL A 270 -13.40 -9.24 9.29
CA VAL A 270 -14.49 -10.17 8.98
C VAL A 270 -15.81 -9.62 9.53
N ASN A 271 -16.90 -9.92 8.80
CA ASN A 271 -18.33 -9.67 9.03
C ASN A 271 -18.81 -9.24 10.43
N SER A 272 -19.41 -8.05 10.47
CA SER A 272 -20.61 -7.73 11.26
C SER A 272 -21.35 -6.58 10.55
N LYS A 273 -22.58 -6.27 10.96
CA LYS A 273 -23.56 -5.39 10.25
C LYS A 273 -23.09 -3.92 10.12
N PHE A 274 -22.02 -3.67 9.37
CA PHE A 274 -21.41 -2.36 9.23
C PHE A 274 -21.58 -1.83 7.80
N THR A 275 -21.76 -0.52 7.71
CA THR A 275 -21.52 0.26 6.48
C THR A 275 -20.12 -0.07 5.96
N PRO A 276 -19.93 -0.26 4.64
CA PRO A 276 -18.59 -0.44 4.07
C PRO A 276 -17.67 0.68 4.55
N LEU A 277 -16.49 0.32 5.07
CA LEU A 277 -15.49 1.33 5.41
C LEU A 277 -15.09 2.06 4.13
N SER A 278 -15.30 3.37 4.10
CA SER A 278 -14.96 4.20 2.95
C SER A 278 -13.45 4.23 2.72
N THR A 279 -13.04 4.31 1.46
CA THR A 279 -11.67 4.70 1.10
C THR A 279 -11.66 6.23 1.13
N ILE A 280 -11.18 6.78 2.24
CA ILE A 280 -11.09 8.23 2.37
C ILE A 280 -9.90 8.68 1.51
N SER A 281 -10.04 9.80 0.82
CA SER A 281 -9.00 10.48 0.04
C SER A 281 -7.80 10.95 0.89
N ALA A 282 -7.63 10.48 2.13
CA ALA A 282 -6.74 11.02 3.14
C ALA A 282 -5.76 9.98 3.76
N GLY A 283 -5.65 8.77 3.21
CA GLY A 283 -4.55 7.83 3.51
C GLY A 283 -4.95 6.51 4.21
N PRO A 284 -4.02 5.53 4.28
CA PRO A 284 -4.31 4.13 4.61
C PRO A 284 -4.51 3.80 6.11
N SER A 285 -4.06 4.64 7.04
CA SER A 285 -4.02 4.32 8.48
C SER A 285 -5.31 4.55 9.30
N PHE A 286 -6.42 5.01 8.69
CA PHE A 286 -7.65 5.36 9.42
C PHE A 286 -8.91 4.62 8.95
N TYR A 287 -9.79 4.26 9.89
CA TYR A 287 -11.13 3.68 9.64
C TYR A 287 -12.11 4.72 9.10
N GLY A 288 -12.31 4.69 7.78
CA GLY A 288 -13.20 5.60 7.08
C GLY A 288 -14.67 5.19 7.14
N LEU A 289 -15.54 6.16 7.37
CA LEU A 289 -16.99 6.00 7.36
C LEU A 289 -17.60 6.70 6.14
N ASP A 290 -18.52 6.01 5.49
CA ASP A 290 -19.33 6.60 4.42
C ASP A 290 -20.56 7.30 5.01
N PHE A 291 -20.30 8.47 5.60
CA PHE A 291 -21.28 9.26 6.34
C PHE A 291 -22.03 10.23 5.43
N SER A 292 -23.35 10.36 5.61
CA SER A 292 -24.24 11.06 4.68
C SER A 292 -25.20 12.06 5.32
N GLY A 293 -25.29 12.13 6.66
CA GLY A 293 -26.15 13.12 7.32
C GLY A 293 -26.36 12.91 8.81
N ILE A 294 -27.02 13.90 9.43
CA ILE A 294 -27.32 13.96 10.88
C ILE A 294 -28.81 14.24 11.07
N SER A 295 -29.46 13.64 12.06
CA SER A 295 -30.77 14.03 12.58
C SER A 295 -30.67 14.55 14.01
N VAL A 296 -31.58 15.45 14.37
CA VAL A 296 -31.77 15.93 15.75
C VAL A 296 -33.26 15.89 16.06
N GLY A 297 -33.64 15.24 17.15
CA GLY A 297 -35.05 15.07 17.53
C GLY A 297 -35.86 14.27 16.50
N GLY A 298 -35.25 13.31 15.82
CA GLY A 298 -35.89 12.51 14.75
C GLY A 298 -36.01 13.22 13.39
N THR A 299 -35.58 14.49 13.29
CA THR A 299 -35.61 15.24 12.03
C THR A 299 -34.23 15.26 11.39
N LYS A 300 -34.08 14.72 10.17
CA LYS A 300 -32.84 14.79 9.40
C LYS A 300 -32.57 16.24 8.99
N LEU A 301 -31.38 16.75 9.31
CA LEU A 301 -30.96 18.11 8.98
C LEU A 301 -30.70 18.24 7.48
N ALA A 302 -31.05 19.38 6.90
CA ALA A 302 -30.81 19.70 5.49
C ALA A 302 -29.33 20.06 5.23
N ILE A 303 -28.45 19.08 5.38
CA ILE A 303 -27.01 19.19 5.13
C ILE A 303 -26.69 18.38 3.86
N SER A 304 -26.00 18.98 2.88
CA SER A 304 -25.58 18.25 1.68
C SER A 304 -24.65 17.10 2.03
N ALA A 305 -24.85 15.93 1.42
CA ALA A 305 -23.97 14.76 1.62
C ALA A 305 -22.50 15.07 1.24
N SER A 306 -22.27 16.02 0.32
CA SER A 306 -20.93 16.48 -0.07
C SER A 306 -20.13 17.08 1.10
N VAL A 307 -20.79 17.66 2.10
CA VAL A 307 -20.14 18.20 3.31
C VAL A 307 -19.37 17.12 4.06
N PHE A 308 -19.81 15.86 3.97
CA PHE A 308 -19.19 14.73 4.64
C PHE A 308 -18.27 13.92 3.70
N SER A 309 -18.52 13.92 2.39
CA SER A 309 -17.74 13.10 1.44
C SER A 309 -16.50 13.78 0.86
N THR A 310 -16.42 15.11 0.82
CA THR A 310 -15.25 15.83 0.26
C THR A 310 -13.97 15.58 1.06
N ALA A 311 -14.03 15.73 2.39
CA ALA A 311 -12.91 15.41 3.26
C ALA A 311 -12.93 13.93 3.68
N GLY A 312 -14.13 13.37 3.87
CA GLY A 312 -14.39 12.06 4.46
C GLY A 312 -14.65 12.13 5.96
N ALA A 313 -14.93 10.96 6.55
CA ALA A 313 -15.19 10.79 7.97
C ALA A 313 -14.38 9.63 8.53
N ILE A 314 -13.75 9.77 9.70
CA ILE A 314 -12.97 8.72 10.38
C ILE A 314 -13.55 8.39 11.77
N ILE A 315 -13.31 7.17 12.25
CA ILE A 315 -13.43 6.82 13.67
C ILE A 315 -12.06 6.88 14.33
N ASP A 316 -11.96 7.56 15.48
CA ASP A 316 -10.74 7.59 16.29
C ASP A 316 -11.08 7.45 17.79
N SER A 317 -10.71 6.31 18.38
CA SER A 317 -10.92 6.06 19.81
C SER A 317 -9.89 6.76 20.73
N GLY A 318 -8.95 7.51 20.17
CA GLY A 318 -8.10 8.42 20.95
C GLY A 318 -8.62 9.86 21.03
N THR A 319 -9.66 10.21 20.27
CA THR A 319 -10.34 11.52 20.31
C THR A 319 -11.53 11.45 21.27
N VAL A 320 -11.67 12.41 22.18
CA VAL A 320 -12.65 12.42 23.27
C VAL A 320 -14.06 12.71 22.75
N ILE A 321 -14.23 13.75 21.94
CA ILE A 321 -15.54 14.15 21.38
C ILE A 321 -15.51 14.28 19.85
N SER A 322 -16.67 14.10 19.23
CA SER A 322 -16.78 14.17 17.78
C SER A 322 -16.58 15.59 17.22
N ARG A 323 -15.87 15.68 16.09
CA ARG A 323 -15.43 16.91 15.42
C ARG A 323 -16.03 17.02 14.03
N LEU A 324 -17.03 17.87 13.88
CA LEU A 324 -17.85 17.97 12.67
C LEU A 324 -17.37 19.09 11.74
N PRO A 325 -17.55 18.96 10.41
CA PRO A 325 -17.35 20.08 9.48
C PRO A 325 -18.16 21.31 9.92
N PRO A 326 -17.65 22.55 9.73
CA PRO A 326 -18.27 23.77 10.28
C PRO A 326 -19.76 23.92 9.96
N ALA A 327 -20.15 23.63 8.71
CA ALA A 327 -21.53 23.69 8.25
C ALA A 327 -22.44 22.65 8.95
N ALA A 328 -21.93 21.44 9.16
CA ALA A 328 -22.67 20.37 9.84
C ALA A 328 -22.81 20.64 11.34
N TYR A 329 -21.75 21.13 12.00
CA TYR A 329 -21.80 21.51 13.40
C TYR A 329 -22.77 22.66 13.65
N SER A 330 -22.73 23.70 12.81
CA SER A 330 -23.63 24.85 12.92
C SER A 330 -25.10 24.43 12.83
N ALA A 331 -25.44 23.56 11.86
CA ALA A 331 -26.79 23.03 11.70
C ALA A 331 -27.24 22.16 12.89
N LEU A 332 -26.36 21.28 13.39
CA LEU A 332 -26.62 20.44 14.57
C LEU A 332 -26.85 21.32 15.79
N ARG A 333 -25.93 22.25 16.09
CA ARG A 333 -25.97 23.16 17.23
C ARG A 333 -27.24 24.00 17.23
N ALA A 334 -27.60 24.58 16.08
CA ALA A 334 -28.81 25.40 15.96
C ALA A 334 -30.09 24.59 16.26
N SER A 335 -30.21 23.40 15.66
CA SER A 335 -31.36 22.52 15.88
C SER A 335 -31.43 22.02 17.33
N PHE A 336 -30.29 21.65 17.92
CA PHE A 336 -30.20 21.18 19.30
C PHE A 336 -30.57 22.27 20.29
N ARG A 337 -30.03 23.49 20.15
CA ARG A 337 -30.35 24.66 20.99
C ARG A 337 -31.84 25.02 20.93
N LYS A 338 -32.45 24.93 19.74
CA LYS A 338 -33.89 25.16 19.58
C LYS A 338 -34.72 24.21 20.43
N LEU A 339 -34.40 22.91 20.41
CA LEU A 339 -35.12 21.87 21.15
C LEU A 339 -34.80 21.86 22.66
N MET A 340 -33.64 22.38 23.06
CA MET A 340 -33.20 22.50 24.46
C MET A 340 -33.48 23.87 25.08
N SER A 341 -34.19 24.76 24.38
CA SER A 341 -34.40 26.17 24.75
C SER A 341 -35.05 26.42 26.11
N LYS A 342 -35.71 25.42 26.70
CA LYS A 342 -36.30 25.47 28.04
C LYS A 342 -35.27 25.37 29.19
N TYR A 343 -34.04 24.99 28.89
CA TYR A 343 -32.97 24.87 29.88
C TYR A 343 -32.01 26.08 29.79
N PRO A 344 -31.55 26.62 30.93
CA PRO A 344 -30.68 27.79 30.93
C PRO A 344 -29.30 27.44 30.36
N LEU A 345 -28.80 28.29 29.45
CA LEU A 345 -27.42 28.21 28.98
C LEU A 345 -26.45 28.70 30.07
N THR A 346 -25.26 28.11 30.11
CA THR A 346 -24.17 28.50 31.00
C THR A 346 -22.87 28.72 30.19
N SER A 347 -21.79 29.10 30.87
CA SER A 347 -20.50 29.34 30.23
C SER A 347 -19.99 28.10 29.48
N ALA A 348 -19.41 28.34 28.30
CA ALA A 348 -18.73 27.32 27.51
C ALA A 348 -17.63 26.61 28.30
N LEU A 349 -17.37 25.36 27.95
CA LEU A 349 -16.30 24.55 28.53
C LEU A 349 -15.25 24.28 27.46
N SER A 350 -14.14 25.03 27.50
CA SER A 350 -13.09 24.95 26.48
C SER A 350 -13.69 25.11 25.07
N ILE A 351 -13.50 24.13 24.19
CA ILE A 351 -14.02 24.08 22.81
C ILE A 351 -15.53 23.78 22.71
N LEU A 352 -16.19 23.36 23.81
CA LEU A 352 -17.63 23.07 23.83
C LEU A 352 -18.41 24.37 24.06
N ASP A 353 -18.97 24.91 22.98
CA ASP A 353 -19.57 26.25 22.98
C ASP A 353 -21.05 26.31 23.41
N THR A 354 -21.64 25.16 23.75
CA THR A 354 -23.08 24.99 24.04
C THR A 354 -23.25 24.18 25.30
N CYS A 355 -23.40 24.87 26.43
CA CYS A 355 -23.53 24.27 27.76
C CYS A 355 -24.77 24.76 28.47
N TYR A 356 -25.35 23.90 29.30
CA TYR A 356 -26.55 24.15 30.08
C TYR A 356 -26.30 23.92 31.56
N ASP A 357 -27.04 24.64 32.40
CA ASP A 357 -27.12 24.42 33.84
C ASP A 357 -28.37 23.59 34.17
N PHE A 358 -28.16 22.40 34.72
CA PHE A 358 -29.22 21.48 35.11
C PHE A 358 -29.39 21.38 36.64
N SER A 359 -28.77 22.26 37.43
CA SER A 359 -28.76 22.17 38.90
C SER A 359 -30.16 22.18 39.53
N ASN A 360 -31.12 22.83 38.87
CA ASN A 360 -32.52 22.93 39.34
C ASN A 360 -33.44 21.84 38.75
N TYR A 361 -32.89 20.82 38.09
CA TYR A 361 -33.67 19.79 37.41
C TYR A 361 -33.29 18.41 37.93
N THR A 362 -34.28 17.55 38.16
CA THR A 362 -34.08 16.15 38.53
C THR A 362 -34.02 15.24 37.32
N THR A 363 -34.80 15.57 36.28
CA THR A 363 -34.80 14.88 34.98
C THR A 363 -34.76 15.89 33.84
N ILE A 364 -34.08 15.53 32.76
CA ILE A 364 -34.00 16.33 31.55
C ILE A 364 -34.41 15.51 30.33
N SER A 365 -34.98 16.18 29.34
CA SER A 365 -35.35 15.59 28.06
C SER A 365 -34.37 16.11 27.00
N VAL A 366 -33.54 15.20 26.49
CA VAL A 366 -32.46 15.49 25.54
C VAL A 366 -32.88 14.97 24.18
N PRO A 367 -32.90 15.79 23.11
CA PRO A 367 -33.28 15.32 21.79
C PRO A 367 -32.30 14.26 21.29
N LYS A 368 -32.82 13.20 20.66
CA LYS A 368 -31.96 12.16 20.06
C LYS A 368 -31.14 12.74 18.92
N ILE A 369 -29.89 12.32 18.80
CA ILE A 369 -29.04 12.64 17.65
C ILE A 369 -28.82 11.34 16.88
N GLY A 370 -29.18 11.33 15.60
CA GLY A 370 -29.07 10.16 14.73
C GLY A 370 -28.10 10.39 13.58
N PHE A 371 -27.35 9.35 13.23
CA PHE A 371 -26.30 9.37 12.23
C PHE A 371 -26.67 8.51 11.03
N PHE A 372 -26.57 9.10 9.83
CA PHE A 372 -26.94 8.44 8.57
C PHE A 372 -25.70 8.08 7.77
N PHE A 373 -25.68 6.84 7.30
CA PHE A 373 -24.65 6.34 6.43
C PHE A 373 -25.19 6.16 5.01
N SER A 374 -24.32 6.30 4.01
CA SER A 374 -24.68 6.17 2.58
C SER A 374 -25.22 4.77 2.23
N SER A 375 -24.95 3.77 3.07
CA SER A 375 -25.53 2.43 3.04
C SER A 375 -27.03 2.36 3.41
N GLY A 376 -27.63 3.49 3.81
CA GLY A 376 -29.01 3.57 4.29
C GLY A 376 -29.20 3.14 5.75
N ILE A 377 -28.10 2.99 6.51
CA ILE A 377 -28.13 2.69 7.94
C ILE A 377 -28.31 3.98 8.74
N GLU A 378 -29.18 3.93 9.75
CA GLU A 378 -29.38 4.99 10.73
C GLU A 378 -29.03 4.46 12.14
N VAL A 379 -28.22 5.21 12.88
CA VAL A 379 -27.78 4.89 14.24
C VAL A 379 -28.11 6.04 15.17
N ASP A 380 -28.92 5.78 16.20
CA ASP A 380 -29.18 6.75 17.27
C ASP A 380 -28.05 6.70 18.32
N ILE A 381 -27.53 7.87 18.68
CA ILE A 381 -26.56 8.05 19.77
C ILE A 381 -27.30 7.97 21.10
N ASP A 382 -26.74 7.21 22.05
CA ASP A 382 -27.23 7.17 23.42
C ASP A 382 -27.16 8.55 24.09
N ALA A 383 -28.01 8.76 25.08
CA ALA A 383 -28.08 10.02 25.81
C ALA A 383 -26.73 10.43 26.43
N THR A 384 -25.95 9.45 26.89
CA THR A 384 -24.59 9.64 27.46
C THR A 384 -23.52 9.96 26.40
N GLY A 385 -23.82 9.76 25.12
CA GLY A 385 -22.97 10.17 24.00
C GLY A 385 -23.33 11.53 23.40
N ILE A 386 -24.41 12.16 23.86
CA ILE A 386 -24.86 13.48 23.40
C ILE A 386 -24.35 14.59 24.33
N LEU A 387 -24.27 14.33 25.63
CA LEU A 387 -23.92 15.31 26.65
C LEU A 387 -22.58 14.97 27.32
N TYR A 388 -21.81 16.02 27.65
CA TYR A 388 -20.55 15.95 28.37
C TYR A 388 -20.65 16.79 29.65
N ALA A 389 -20.63 16.16 30.81
CA ALA A 389 -20.85 16.81 32.11
C ALA A 389 -19.52 17.05 32.85
N ASN A 390 -19.18 18.32 33.10
CA ASN A 390 -18.14 18.71 34.06
C ASN A 390 -18.72 18.78 35.48
N SER A 391 -19.93 19.32 35.58
CA SER A 391 -20.78 19.33 36.76
C SER A 391 -22.24 19.37 36.30
N ILE A 392 -23.20 19.19 37.21
CA ILE A 392 -24.61 19.39 36.88
C ILE A 392 -24.92 20.86 36.50
N SER A 393 -24.08 21.81 36.91
CA SER A 393 -24.19 23.23 36.55
C SER A 393 -23.50 23.60 35.23
N GLN A 394 -22.75 22.66 34.63
CA GLN A 394 -22.06 22.85 33.36
C GLN A 394 -22.04 21.53 32.57
N VAL A 395 -23.15 21.28 31.87
CA VAL A 395 -23.31 20.12 30.98
C VAL A 395 -23.39 20.59 29.53
N CYS A 396 -22.44 20.13 28.71
CA CYS A 396 -22.24 20.62 27.36
C CYS A 396 -22.68 19.62 26.29
N LEU A 397 -23.08 20.13 25.12
CA LEU A 397 -23.23 19.32 23.92
C LEU A 397 -21.85 18.74 23.54
N ALA A 398 -21.73 17.42 23.46
CA ALA A 398 -20.46 16.71 23.28
C ALA A 398 -19.95 16.73 21.82
N PHE A 399 -20.14 17.83 21.10
CA PHE A 399 -19.71 18.03 19.72
C PHE A 399 -19.04 19.39 19.57
N ALA A 400 -18.04 19.47 18.71
CA ALA A 400 -17.40 20.72 18.31
C ALA A 400 -17.18 20.77 16.79
N GLY A 401 -17.11 21.97 16.25
CA GLY A 401 -16.80 22.20 14.83
C GLY A 401 -15.29 22.16 14.55
N ASN A 402 -14.92 21.72 13.35
CA ASN A 402 -13.57 21.89 12.81
C ASN A 402 -13.26 23.37 12.53
N SER A 403 -11.98 23.70 12.43
CA SER A 403 -11.52 25.03 12.02
C SER A 403 -11.63 25.25 10.52
N ASP A 404 -11.44 24.20 9.71
CA ASP A 404 -11.52 24.26 8.25
C ASP A 404 -12.68 23.39 7.73
N ALA A 405 -13.27 23.77 6.60
CA ALA A 405 -14.30 23.00 5.91
C ALA A 405 -13.75 21.80 5.12
N THR A 406 -12.43 21.77 4.89
CA THR A 406 -11.70 20.69 4.23
C THR A 406 -11.17 19.63 5.20
N ASP A 407 -11.31 19.87 6.50
CA ASP A 407 -10.94 18.95 7.58
C ASP A 407 -11.89 17.74 7.64
N VAL A 408 -11.33 16.56 7.90
CA VAL A 408 -12.07 15.30 8.04
C VAL A 408 -12.99 15.34 9.28
N PHE A 409 -14.19 14.78 9.15
CA PHE A 409 -15.09 14.51 10.28
C PHE A 409 -14.47 13.42 11.18
N ILE A 410 -14.25 13.69 12.46
CA ILE A 410 -13.73 12.68 13.41
C ILE A 410 -14.84 12.24 14.37
N PHE A 411 -15.08 10.93 14.45
CA PHE A 411 -16.05 10.31 15.36
C PHE A 411 -15.37 9.84 16.65
N GLY A 412 -15.55 10.59 17.73
CA GLY A 412 -14.83 10.44 19.01
C GLY A 412 -15.54 9.57 20.06
N ASN A 413 -14.81 9.23 21.12
CA ASN A 413 -15.16 8.26 22.16
C ASN A 413 -16.52 8.47 22.83
N VAL A 414 -16.86 9.71 23.18
CA VAL A 414 -18.12 9.99 23.88
C VAL A 414 -19.31 9.52 23.05
N GLN A 415 -19.28 9.68 21.73
CA GLN A 415 -20.35 9.20 20.85
C GLN A 415 -20.29 7.70 20.56
N GLN A 416 -19.22 7.02 20.94
CA GLN A 416 -19.09 5.57 20.87
C GLN A 416 -19.61 4.87 22.13
N ASN A 417 -19.89 5.63 23.20
CA ASN A 417 -20.48 5.11 24.44
C ASN A 417 -21.92 4.65 24.17
N LYS A 418 -22.11 3.34 24.06
CA LYS A 418 -23.41 2.65 23.84
C LYS A 418 -24.15 3.14 22.57
N TYR A 419 -24.37 2.23 21.64
CA TYR A 419 -25.25 2.50 20.49
C TYR A 419 -26.68 2.06 20.76
N GLY A 420 -27.65 2.88 20.33
CA GLY A 420 -29.05 2.47 20.22
C GLY A 420 -29.27 1.48 19.07
N SER A 421 -30.50 0.96 18.97
CA SER A 421 -30.89 -0.02 17.95
C SER A 421 -30.75 0.52 16.51
N ALA A 422 -29.92 -0.10 15.67
CA ALA A 422 -29.78 0.26 14.25
C ALA A 422 -31.03 -0.14 13.43
N LYS A 423 -31.51 0.76 12.57
CA LYS A 423 -32.69 0.55 11.71
C LYS A 423 -32.34 0.73 10.23
N ARG A 424 -32.96 -0.06 9.35
CA ARG A 424 -32.84 0.05 7.88
C ARG A 424 -34.17 0.57 7.32
N ARG A 425 -34.15 1.65 6.54
CA ARG A 425 -35.38 2.18 5.91
C ARG A 425 -35.70 1.39 4.64
N GLN A 426 -36.89 0.79 4.56
CA GLN A 426 -37.52 0.42 3.29
C GLN A 426 -37.92 1.73 2.59
N TYR A 427 -37.36 2.01 1.41
CA TYR A 427 -37.77 3.17 0.61
C TYR A 427 -38.82 2.72 -0.41
N ILE A 428 -40.01 3.30 -0.27
CA ILE A 428 -41.11 3.27 -1.23
C ILE A 428 -40.86 4.45 -2.18
N ASP A 429 -40.77 4.18 -3.48
CA ASP A 429 -40.57 5.21 -4.51
C ASP A 429 -41.75 6.19 -4.59
N PRO A 430 -41.50 7.51 -4.65
CA PRO A 430 -42.50 8.47 -5.07
C PRO A 430 -42.12 9.18 -6.38
N ILE A 431 -43.09 9.18 -7.30
CA ILE A 431 -43.37 10.16 -8.37
C ILE A 431 -42.88 9.78 -9.78
N SER A 432 -43.80 9.24 -10.56
CA SER A 432 -44.17 9.85 -11.84
C SER A 432 -45.66 10.20 -11.82
N SER A 433 -45.95 11.49 -11.60
CA SER A 433 -47.23 12.11 -11.93
C SER A 433 -47.00 12.97 -13.16
N ILE A 434 -47.71 12.69 -14.25
CA ILE A 434 -48.27 13.67 -15.20
C ILE A 434 -49.12 12.92 -16.25
N SER A 435 -50.28 13.53 -16.53
CA SER A 435 -51.21 13.32 -17.65
C SER A 435 -52.43 12.41 -17.37
N LEU A 436 -53.52 12.95 -16.81
CA LEU A 436 -54.65 13.63 -17.45
C LEU A 436 -55.68 12.67 -18.10
N THR A 437 -56.84 12.56 -17.44
CA THR A 437 -58.22 12.44 -17.98
C THR A 437 -58.68 11.24 -18.83
N MET A 438 -59.85 10.73 -18.42
CA MET A 438 -60.98 10.20 -19.22
C MET A 438 -61.15 8.68 -19.50
N LYS A 439 -62.23 8.13 -18.89
CA LYS A 439 -63.20 7.09 -19.35
C LYS A 439 -62.71 5.62 -19.38
N CYS A 440 -63.24 4.70 -18.55
CA CYS A 440 -64.58 4.06 -18.50
C CYS A 440 -64.81 2.94 -19.55
N PHE A 441 -65.49 1.86 -19.09
CA PHE A 441 -66.24 0.81 -19.82
C PHE A 441 -65.40 -0.39 -20.38
N LEU A 442 -65.70 -1.70 -20.25
CA LEU A 442 -66.91 -2.49 -19.93
C LEU A 442 -66.57 -3.94 -19.46
N TYR A 443 -67.38 -4.44 -18.50
CA TYR A 443 -68.08 -5.76 -18.42
C TYR A 443 -67.35 -7.13 -18.24
N ALA A 444 -68.02 -7.96 -17.43
CA ALA A 444 -67.74 -9.31 -16.92
C ALA A 444 -68.42 -10.44 -17.77
N PRO A 445 -68.83 -11.62 -17.24
CA PRO A 445 -68.14 -12.88 -16.82
C PRO A 445 -68.75 -14.16 -17.50
N PHE A 446 -68.38 -15.41 -17.13
CA PHE A 446 -69.18 -16.69 -17.12
C PHE A 446 -68.21 -17.89 -16.81
N LEU A 447 -68.25 -18.71 -15.75
CA LEU A 447 -69.20 -19.70 -15.15
C LEU A 447 -69.21 -21.13 -15.79
N CYS A 448 -68.76 -22.13 -14.99
CA CYS A 448 -69.21 -23.53 -14.83
C CYS A 448 -69.30 -24.53 -16.02
N LEU A 449 -68.78 -25.77 -15.89
CA LEU A 449 -69.54 -27.00 -15.55
C LEU A 449 -68.74 -28.32 -15.77
N CYS A 450 -68.94 -29.29 -14.84
CA CYS A 450 -68.99 -30.77 -14.97
C CYS A 450 -67.79 -31.58 -15.54
N LEU A 451 -67.17 -32.52 -14.81
CA LEU A 451 -67.61 -33.80 -14.18
C LEU A 451 -67.51 -35.04 -15.10
N LEU A 452 -66.77 -36.05 -14.59
CA LEU A 452 -66.84 -37.52 -14.81
C LEU A 452 -66.06 -38.12 -16.01
N PHE A 453 -65.06 -38.97 -15.74
CA PHE A 453 -65.20 -40.43 -15.63
C PHE A 453 -63.90 -41.10 -15.12
N SER A 454 -64.09 -42.15 -14.32
CA SER A 454 -63.09 -43.01 -13.66
C SER A 454 -63.01 -44.40 -14.33
N LEU A 455 -62.02 -45.22 -13.91
CA LEU A 455 -61.88 -46.70 -14.01
C LEU A 455 -61.22 -47.24 -15.32
N GLU A 456 -60.35 -48.26 -15.36
CA GLU A 456 -59.57 -49.05 -14.39
C GLU A 456 -58.61 -50.00 -15.17
N LYS A 457 -57.49 -50.42 -14.52
CA LYS A 457 -56.75 -51.71 -14.58
C LYS A 457 -55.70 -52.05 -15.67
N SER A 458 -54.43 -52.15 -15.20
CA SER A 458 -53.55 -53.35 -15.03
C SER A 458 -53.33 -54.29 -16.24
N TYR A 459 -52.14 -54.76 -16.64
CA TYR A 459 -50.91 -55.22 -15.96
C TYR A 459 -49.70 -55.14 -16.91
N GLY A 460 -48.49 -55.01 -16.37
CA GLY A 460 -47.24 -55.22 -17.10
C GLY A 460 -46.03 -55.01 -16.20
N PHE A 461 -45.79 -55.95 -15.28
CA PHE A 461 -44.56 -56.00 -14.49
C PHE A 461 -43.48 -56.65 -15.36
N GLU A 462 -42.70 -55.82 -16.05
CA GLU A 462 -41.41 -56.21 -16.59
C GLU A 462 -40.39 -55.28 -15.96
N GLY A 463 -39.49 -55.87 -15.17
CA GLY A 463 -38.44 -55.16 -14.47
C GLY A 463 -37.60 -54.36 -15.47
N ARG A 464 -37.82 -53.05 -15.49
CA ARG A 464 -36.91 -52.09 -16.09
C ARG A 464 -36.45 -51.22 -14.95
N GLU A 465 -35.17 -51.39 -14.61
CA GLU A 465 -34.41 -50.52 -13.73
C GLU A 465 -34.93 -49.10 -13.81
N ASN A 466 -35.24 -48.50 -12.66
CA ASN A 466 -35.47 -47.07 -12.56
C ASN A 466 -34.39 -46.38 -13.40
N ALA A 467 -34.79 -45.72 -14.49
CA ALA A 467 -33.99 -44.69 -15.13
C ALA A 467 -33.91 -43.52 -14.14
N GLU A 468 -33.13 -43.70 -13.09
CA GLU A 468 -32.91 -42.76 -12.01
C GLU A 468 -32.08 -41.59 -12.55
N ASN A 469 -32.76 -40.48 -12.87
CA ASN A 469 -32.29 -39.10 -12.80
C ASN A 469 -30.85 -38.82 -13.27
N HIS A 470 -30.61 -38.80 -14.59
CA HIS A 470 -29.32 -38.38 -15.19
C HIS A 470 -28.97 -36.89 -15.05
N HIS A 471 -29.76 -36.08 -14.34
CA HIS A 471 -29.61 -34.62 -14.24
C HIS A 471 -28.93 -34.15 -12.94
N SER A 472 -28.46 -35.08 -12.10
CA SER A 472 -27.71 -34.78 -10.87
C SER A 472 -26.54 -35.74 -10.67
N HIS A 473 -25.50 -35.28 -9.99
CA HIS A 473 -24.41 -36.09 -9.46
C HIS A 473 -24.77 -36.58 -8.06
N THR A 474 -24.64 -37.88 -7.79
CA THR A 474 -24.73 -38.42 -6.42
C THR A 474 -23.32 -38.51 -5.84
N ILE A 475 -23.05 -37.83 -4.73
CA ILE A 475 -21.72 -37.70 -4.13
C ILE A 475 -21.78 -38.19 -2.68
N GLU A 476 -20.84 -39.04 -2.27
CA GLU A 476 -20.61 -39.32 -0.85
C GLU A 476 -19.99 -38.09 -0.17
N THR A 477 -20.56 -37.64 0.94
CA THR A 477 -20.10 -36.40 1.60
C THR A 477 -18.67 -36.50 2.13
N SER A 478 -18.19 -37.71 2.43
CA SER A 478 -16.81 -38.04 2.79
C SER A 478 -15.82 -37.72 1.65
N SER A 479 -16.24 -37.85 0.39
CA SER A 479 -15.40 -37.64 -0.79
C SER A 479 -15.13 -36.16 -1.11
N LEU A 480 -15.86 -35.24 -0.48
CA LEU A 480 -15.66 -33.79 -0.63
C LEU A 480 -14.37 -33.31 0.03
N PHE A 481 -13.79 -34.11 0.94
CA PHE A 481 -12.58 -33.78 1.69
C PHE A 481 -11.39 -34.63 1.22
N PRO A 482 -10.21 -34.02 1.04
CA PRO A 482 -9.02 -34.74 0.59
C PRO A 482 -8.50 -35.72 1.65
N SER A 483 -7.93 -36.84 1.20
CA SER A 483 -7.22 -37.79 2.07
C SER A 483 -5.92 -37.17 2.61
N THR A 484 -5.48 -37.62 3.78
CA THR A 484 -4.19 -37.21 4.36
C THR A 484 -2.98 -37.80 3.64
N SER A 485 -3.18 -38.85 2.83
CA SER A 485 -2.17 -39.49 2.01
C SER A 485 -2.33 -39.14 0.53
N CYS A 486 -1.19 -38.97 -0.16
CA CYS A 486 -1.16 -38.77 -1.61
C CYS A 486 -1.54 -40.07 -2.34
N LYS A 487 -2.53 -39.97 -3.24
CA LYS A 487 -2.90 -41.00 -4.21
C LYS A 487 -2.26 -40.65 -5.55
N SER A 488 -1.21 -41.38 -5.93
CA SER A 488 -0.55 -41.16 -7.23
C SER A 488 -1.45 -41.66 -8.36
N SER A 489 -1.68 -40.83 -9.39
CA SER A 489 -2.27 -41.27 -10.65
C SER A 489 -1.27 -42.16 -11.41
N THR A 490 -1.76 -43.25 -12.00
CA THR A 490 -1.00 -44.21 -12.82
C THR A 490 -0.72 -43.71 -14.23
N LYS A 491 -1.25 -42.54 -14.63
CA LYS A 491 -1.17 -42.06 -16.02
C LYS A 491 0.14 -41.33 -16.38
N ILE A 492 1.05 -41.12 -15.43
CA ILE A 492 2.38 -40.57 -15.71
C ILE A 492 3.42 -41.55 -15.22
N LEU A 493 4.32 -41.95 -16.13
CA LEU A 493 5.42 -42.91 -16.01
C LEU A 493 5.15 -44.33 -16.55
N SER A 494 4.47 -44.46 -17.69
CA SER A 494 4.90 -45.50 -18.64
C SER A 494 6.16 -44.96 -19.34
N ASN A 495 7.29 -45.66 -19.16
CA ASN A 495 8.62 -45.30 -19.70
C ASN A 495 8.71 -45.27 -21.25
N ASN A 496 7.59 -45.20 -21.97
CA ASN A 496 7.52 -45.30 -23.43
C ASN A 496 6.75 -44.17 -24.14
N ASP A 497 6.17 -43.21 -23.43
CA ASP A 497 5.44 -42.11 -24.10
C ASP A 497 6.32 -40.88 -24.36
N THR A 498 6.44 -40.53 -25.64
CA THR A 498 7.22 -39.43 -26.25
C THR A 498 6.75 -38.01 -25.88
N LYS A 499 5.89 -37.85 -24.87
CA LYS A 499 5.23 -36.58 -24.53
C LYS A 499 5.89 -35.92 -23.33
N ALA A 500 6.33 -34.66 -23.48
CA ALA A 500 6.90 -33.86 -22.41
C ALA A 500 5.86 -33.52 -21.33
N SER A 501 5.73 -34.39 -20.31
CA SER A 501 4.68 -34.32 -19.31
C SER A 501 5.23 -34.06 -17.92
N LEU A 502 4.68 -33.04 -17.26
CA LEU A 502 4.98 -32.61 -15.91
C LEU A 502 3.85 -33.04 -14.97
N LYS A 503 4.21 -33.41 -13.74
CA LYS A 503 3.26 -33.72 -12.67
C LYS A 503 2.67 -32.42 -12.11
N VAL A 504 1.34 -32.33 -12.02
CA VAL A 504 0.63 -31.20 -11.39
C VAL A 504 0.09 -31.65 -10.04
N VAL A 505 0.36 -30.88 -8.98
CA VAL A 505 -0.10 -31.16 -7.61
C VAL A 505 -0.66 -29.90 -6.98
N HIS A 506 -1.58 -30.06 -6.03
CA HIS A 506 -2.05 -28.92 -5.24
C HIS A 506 -0.95 -28.42 -4.30
N LYS A 507 -0.63 -27.13 -4.33
CA LYS A 507 0.51 -26.54 -3.58
C LYS A 507 0.54 -26.89 -2.09
N HIS A 508 -0.64 -26.92 -1.46
CA HIS A 508 -0.84 -27.20 -0.02
C HIS A 508 -1.30 -28.63 0.27
N GLY A 509 -1.31 -29.50 -0.74
CA GLY A 509 -1.81 -30.87 -0.62
C GLY A 509 -0.69 -31.88 -0.33
N PRO A 510 -1.03 -33.09 0.17
CA PRO A 510 -0.03 -34.10 0.55
C PRO A 510 0.81 -34.66 -0.61
N CYS A 511 0.45 -34.36 -1.85
CA CYS A 511 1.26 -34.71 -3.02
C CYS A 511 2.37 -33.70 -3.34
N SER A 512 2.40 -32.54 -2.67
CA SER A 512 3.39 -31.49 -2.85
C SER A 512 4.64 -31.74 -2.01
N THR A 513 5.82 -31.52 -2.57
CA THR A 513 7.08 -31.52 -1.79
C THR A 513 7.10 -30.39 -0.77
N LEU A 514 6.42 -29.27 -1.04
CA LEU A 514 6.27 -28.14 -0.12
C LEU A 514 5.40 -28.47 1.10
N TYR A 515 4.55 -29.50 1.02
CA TYR A 515 3.72 -29.94 2.14
C TYR A 515 4.51 -30.69 3.22
N GLN A 516 5.67 -31.25 2.87
CA GLN A 516 6.52 -31.95 3.84
C GLN A 516 7.32 -30.99 4.74
N ASP A 517 7.45 -29.73 4.33
CA ASP A 517 8.07 -28.67 5.10
C ASP A 517 7.06 -28.03 6.06
N LYS A 518 6.92 -28.60 7.26
CA LYS A 518 5.95 -28.21 8.31
C LYS A 518 6.16 -26.79 8.88
N THR A 519 7.08 -26.01 8.33
CA THR A 519 7.45 -24.66 8.79
C THR A 519 6.50 -23.57 8.27
N ILE A 520 5.66 -23.86 7.27
CA ILE A 520 4.73 -22.89 6.67
C ILE A 520 3.28 -23.36 6.84
N ALA A 521 2.47 -22.64 7.61
CA ALA A 521 1.06 -22.95 7.78
C ALA A 521 0.29 -22.73 6.46
N ALA A 522 -0.55 -23.71 6.08
CA ALA A 522 -1.43 -23.56 4.93
C ALA A 522 -2.47 -22.44 5.18
N PRO A 523 -2.75 -21.59 4.18
CA PRO A 523 -3.77 -20.55 4.29
C PRO A 523 -5.17 -21.16 4.47
N THR A 524 -6.00 -20.47 5.22
CA THR A 524 -7.42 -20.79 5.40
C THR A 524 -8.20 -20.60 4.09
N ASP A 525 -9.35 -21.27 3.97
CA ASP A 525 -10.23 -21.12 2.79
C ASP A 525 -10.68 -19.68 2.56
N THR A 526 -10.87 -18.91 3.64
CA THR A 526 -11.23 -17.49 3.55
C THR A 526 -10.09 -16.67 2.94
N GLU A 527 -8.85 -16.93 3.35
CA GLU A 527 -7.68 -16.27 2.77
C GLU A 527 -7.51 -16.62 1.29
N ILE A 528 -7.70 -17.89 0.92
CA ILE A 528 -7.66 -18.34 -0.49
C ILE A 528 -8.70 -17.58 -1.33
N LEU A 529 -9.94 -17.45 -0.86
CA LEU A 529 -11.01 -16.74 -1.57
C LEU A 529 -10.82 -15.21 -1.60
N LEU A 530 -10.16 -14.62 -0.60
CA LEU A 530 -9.79 -13.20 -0.62
C LEU A 530 -8.66 -12.91 -1.62
N GLN A 531 -7.68 -13.80 -1.72
CA GLN A 531 -6.63 -13.75 -2.74
C GLN A 531 -7.22 -13.87 -4.15
N ASP A 532 -8.12 -14.84 -4.34
CA ASP A 532 -8.90 -15.01 -5.57
C ASP A 532 -9.62 -13.72 -5.98
N GLN A 533 -10.35 -13.11 -5.05
CA GLN A 533 -11.05 -11.85 -5.32
C GLN A 533 -10.12 -10.70 -5.71
N SER A 534 -8.87 -10.72 -5.23
CA SER A 534 -7.86 -9.71 -5.53
C SER A 534 -7.24 -9.95 -6.92
N ARG A 535 -6.99 -11.22 -7.28
CA ARG A 535 -6.57 -11.62 -8.63
C ARG A 535 -7.58 -11.20 -9.70
N VAL A 536 -8.88 -11.45 -9.47
CA VAL A 536 -9.96 -11.07 -10.39
C VAL A 536 -9.95 -9.57 -10.67
N LYS A 537 -9.78 -8.73 -9.64
CA LYS A 537 -9.69 -7.26 -9.79
C LYS A 537 -8.50 -6.84 -10.67
N SER A 538 -7.34 -7.49 -10.52
CA SER A 538 -6.17 -7.21 -11.38
C SER A 538 -6.38 -7.60 -12.84
N ILE A 539 -7.05 -8.73 -13.10
CA ILE A 539 -7.39 -9.14 -14.47
C ILE A 539 -8.29 -8.07 -15.12
N HIS A 540 -9.35 -7.62 -14.44
CA HIS A 540 -10.22 -6.56 -14.96
C HIS A 540 -9.46 -5.24 -15.19
N SER A 541 -8.56 -4.87 -14.28
CA SER A 541 -7.71 -3.68 -14.44
C SER A 541 -6.81 -3.78 -15.68
N ARG A 542 -6.13 -4.91 -15.89
CA ARG A 542 -5.25 -5.11 -17.05
C ARG A 542 -6.00 -5.07 -18.38
N LEU A 543 -7.20 -5.64 -18.44
CA LEU A 543 -8.05 -5.60 -19.63
C LEU A 543 -8.57 -4.19 -19.94
N SER A 544 -8.75 -3.35 -18.91
CA SER A 544 -9.14 -1.93 -19.11
C SER A 544 -8.02 -1.04 -19.64
N ASN A 545 -6.75 -1.37 -19.37
CA ASN A 545 -5.57 -0.54 -19.71
C ASN A 545 -4.89 -0.91 -21.06
N SER A 546 -5.21 -2.05 -21.67
CA SER A 546 -4.49 -2.59 -22.84
C SER A 546 -4.80 -1.93 -24.21
N LYS A 547 -5.37 -0.73 -24.26
CA LYS A 547 -5.82 -0.11 -25.54
C LYS A 547 -4.79 0.81 -26.24
N THR A 548 -3.52 0.89 -25.81
CA THR A 548 -2.54 1.84 -26.40
C THR A 548 -1.07 1.34 -26.47
N SER A 549 -0.58 1.05 -27.69
CA SER A 549 0.82 1.18 -28.25
C SER A 549 1.93 0.20 -27.78
N GLY A 550 2.91 -0.34 -28.55
CA GLY A 550 3.44 -0.19 -29.93
C GLY A 550 4.93 0.25 -29.96
N GLY A 551 5.94 -0.66 -30.11
CA GLY A 551 7.39 -0.41 -29.85
C GLY A 551 8.37 -0.25 -31.05
N ASN A 552 9.71 -0.13 -30.78
CA ASN A 552 10.89 -0.50 -31.63
C ASN A 552 12.30 -0.19 -30.99
N ASP A 553 13.30 -1.08 -31.21
CA ASP A 553 14.67 -1.22 -30.60
C ASP A 553 15.85 -0.44 -31.27
N VAL A 554 16.95 -0.18 -30.52
CA VAL A 554 18.29 0.28 -30.98
C VAL A 554 19.42 -0.49 -30.25
N LYS A 555 20.52 -0.80 -30.96
CA LYS A 555 21.75 -1.50 -30.47
C LYS A 555 22.37 -0.84 -29.22
N VAL A 556 22.65 -1.63 -28.18
CA VAL A 556 23.11 -1.17 -26.85
C VAL A 556 24.59 -1.52 -26.65
N ILE A 557 25.42 -0.51 -26.30
CA ILE A 557 26.75 -0.68 -25.70
C ILE A 557 26.56 -1.18 -24.26
N ASP A 558 27.39 -2.12 -23.78
CA ASP A 558 27.34 -2.60 -22.39
C ASP A 558 27.26 -1.43 -21.42
N ALA A 559 26.25 -1.46 -20.55
CA ALA A 559 25.88 -0.35 -19.69
C ALA A 559 25.60 -0.86 -18.28
N THR A 560 26.12 -0.13 -17.29
CA THR A 560 25.94 -0.46 -15.89
C THR A 560 25.55 0.77 -15.11
N THR A 561 24.41 0.66 -14.42
CA THR A 561 23.84 1.77 -13.66
C THR A 561 23.90 1.51 -12.17
N VAL A 562 24.33 2.52 -11.42
CA VAL A 562 24.19 2.62 -9.98
C VAL A 562 23.22 3.74 -9.60
N PRO A 563 22.36 3.56 -8.56
CA PRO A 563 21.46 4.61 -8.11
C PRO A 563 22.24 5.79 -7.50
N ALA A 564 21.94 7.01 -7.94
CA ALA A 564 22.48 8.24 -7.35
C ALA A 564 21.48 8.85 -6.36
N LYS A 565 21.96 9.32 -5.21
CA LYS A 565 21.12 9.91 -4.14
C LYS A 565 21.61 11.29 -3.75
N ASP A 566 20.70 12.11 -3.23
CA ASP A 566 21.06 13.36 -2.55
C ASP A 566 21.78 13.04 -1.24
N GLY A 567 23.01 13.52 -1.07
CA GLY A 567 23.84 13.24 0.09
C GLY A 567 23.46 14.03 1.34
N SER A 568 22.44 14.88 1.31
CA SER A 568 21.84 15.45 2.55
C SER A 568 21.37 14.36 3.51
N VAL A 569 20.99 13.17 3.02
CA VAL A 569 20.63 12.01 3.84
C VAL A 569 21.78 11.50 4.73
N ILE A 570 23.03 11.83 4.38
CA ILE A 570 24.23 11.58 5.18
C ILE A 570 24.99 12.87 5.53
N GLY A 571 24.37 14.03 5.34
CA GLY A 571 24.94 15.33 5.69
C GLY A 571 26.13 15.82 4.83
N SER A 572 26.38 15.26 3.64
CA SER A 572 27.47 15.75 2.76
C SER A 572 27.09 16.96 1.91
N GLY A 573 25.78 17.16 1.63
CA GLY A 573 25.30 18.23 0.75
C GLY A 573 25.62 18.05 -0.75
N SER A 574 26.41 17.02 -1.10
CA SER A 574 26.75 16.61 -2.46
C SER A 574 25.92 15.38 -2.88
N TYR A 575 26.07 14.91 -4.13
CA TYR A 575 25.39 13.69 -4.59
C TYR A 575 26.27 12.46 -4.42
N ILE A 576 25.67 11.34 -4.04
CA ILE A 576 26.39 10.11 -3.69
C ILE A 576 25.90 8.90 -4.48
N VAL A 577 26.78 7.91 -4.63
CA VAL A 577 26.46 6.54 -5.06
C VAL A 577 27.06 5.55 -4.06
N THR A 578 26.47 4.38 -3.94
CA THR A 578 27.03 3.29 -3.13
C THR A 578 27.73 2.31 -4.05
N VAL A 579 29.00 2.00 -3.76
CA VAL A 579 29.82 1.03 -4.50
C VAL A 579 30.42 0.01 -3.52
N GLY A 580 30.69 -1.19 -4.01
CA GLY A 580 31.41 -2.20 -3.25
C GLY A 580 32.92 -2.05 -3.39
N LEU A 581 33.66 -2.20 -2.29
CA LEU A 581 35.13 -2.19 -2.28
C LEU A 581 35.67 -3.37 -1.46
N GLY A 582 36.69 -4.07 -1.98
CA GLY A 582 37.44 -5.09 -1.25
C GLY A 582 36.91 -6.52 -1.32
N THR A 583 37.66 -7.43 -0.69
CA THR A 583 37.33 -8.87 -0.58
C THR A 583 37.53 -9.34 0.88
N PRO A 584 36.46 -9.50 1.69
CA PRO A 584 35.05 -9.42 1.33
C PRO A 584 34.58 -7.98 1.04
N GLN A 585 33.58 -7.88 0.17
CA GLN A 585 33.02 -6.61 -0.29
C GLN A 585 32.44 -5.78 0.87
N LYS A 586 32.78 -4.49 0.89
CA LYS A 586 32.23 -3.46 1.77
C LYS A 586 31.51 -2.42 0.93
N GLU A 587 30.26 -2.13 1.25
CA GLU A 587 29.51 -1.04 0.62
C GLU A 587 29.97 0.30 1.19
N LEU A 588 30.32 1.24 0.31
CA LEU A 588 30.80 2.58 0.66
C LEU A 588 30.04 3.63 -0.14
N SER A 589 29.49 4.64 0.55
CA SER A 589 28.84 5.77 -0.10
C SER A 589 29.85 6.84 -0.49
N LEU A 590 30.07 7.03 -1.78
CA LEU A 590 31.06 7.98 -2.33
C LEU A 590 30.37 9.14 -3.04
N ILE A 591 30.92 10.34 -2.90
CA ILE A 591 30.46 11.55 -3.61
C ILE A 591 30.80 11.44 -5.11
N ILE A 592 29.84 11.73 -5.99
CA ILE A 592 30.04 11.77 -7.44
C ILE A 592 30.75 13.08 -7.80
N ASP A 593 31.96 12.99 -8.33
CA ASP A 593 32.78 14.17 -8.61
C ASP A 593 33.42 14.12 -10.00
N THR A 594 32.88 14.92 -10.94
CA THR A 594 33.48 15.12 -12.27
C THR A 594 34.63 16.13 -12.30
N GLY A 595 34.86 16.85 -11.21
CA GLY A 595 35.94 17.81 -11.06
C GLY A 595 37.24 17.20 -10.53
N SER A 596 37.25 15.91 -10.17
CA SER A 596 38.44 15.20 -9.69
C SER A 596 38.66 13.88 -10.41
N ASP A 597 39.93 13.49 -10.57
CA ASP A 597 40.28 12.27 -11.27
C ASP A 597 40.25 11.05 -10.35
N ILE A 598 40.89 11.11 -9.19
CA ILE A 598 41.10 9.93 -8.35
C ILE A 598 39.89 9.64 -7.45
N THR A 599 39.42 8.39 -7.50
CA THR A 599 38.55 7.81 -6.47
C THR A 599 39.33 7.54 -5.19
N TRP A 600 38.79 7.91 -4.04
CA TRP A 600 39.39 7.61 -2.73
C TRP A 600 38.34 7.37 -1.65
N THR A 601 38.74 6.66 -0.59
CA THR A 601 37.93 6.43 0.62
C THR A 601 38.77 6.56 1.88
N GLN A 602 38.17 6.84 3.03
CA GLN A 602 38.88 6.76 4.31
C GLN A 602 39.27 5.32 4.63
N CYS A 603 40.48 5.15 5.16
CA CYS A 603 41.07 3.86 5.46
C CYS A 603 41.59 3.76 6.90
N GLN A 604 41.58 2.53 7.44
CA GLN A 604 42.23 2.19 8.69
C GLN A 604 43.71 1.84 8.49
N PRO A 605 44.56 2.06 9.51
CA PRO A 605 44.29 2.92 10.65
C PRO A 605 44.15 4.39 10.22
N CYS A 606 43.31 5.16 10.91
CA CYS A 606 43.29 6.60 10.73
C CYS A 606 44.53 7.20 11.40
N ALA A 607 45.58 7.43 10.62
CA ALA A 607 46.90 7.80 11.13
C ALA A 607 46.94 9.19 11.81
N ARG A 608 46.05 10.12 11.41
CA ARG A 608 45.95 11.45 12.05
C ARG A 608 44.54 11.87 12.40
N SER A 609 43.76 12.25 11.38
CA SER A 609 42.40 12.76 11.57
C SER A 609 41.52 12.25 10.46
N CYS A 610 40.36 11.72 10.80
CA CYS A 610 39.36 11.24 9.87
C CYS A 610 38.02 11.76 10.36
N TYR A 611 37.21 12.27 9.44
CA TYR A 611 35.87 12.70 9.76
C TYR A 611 34.95 11.48 9.94
N LYS A 612 33.83 11.67 10.65
CA LYS A 612 32.85 10.59 10.84
C LYS A 612 32.12 10.31 9.54
N GLN A 613 32.15 9.07 9.08
CA GLN A 613 31.35 8.58 7.97
C GLN A 613 30.23 7.62 8.43
N GLN A 614 29.24 7.38 7.57
CA GLN A 614 28.06 6.55 7.84
C GLN A 614 28.43 5.07 7.94
N GLU A 615 29.15 4.54 6.94
CA GLU A 615 29.64 3.17 6.93
C GLU A 615 30.95 3.03 7.71
N GLN A 616 31.36 1.80 8.02
CA GLN A 616 32.66 1.60 8.66
C GLN A 616 33.81 2.02 7.73
N ILE A 617 34.83 2.67 8.31
CA ILE A 617 36.07 3.02 7.59
C ILE A 617 36.68 1.73 7.05
N PHE A 618 37.07 1.75 5.77
CA PHE A 618 37.62 0.59 5.09
C PHE A 618 38.93 0.14 5.75
N ASP A 619 39.04 -1.13 6.14
CA ASP A 619 40.27 -1.69 6.70
C ASP A 619 41.02 -2.48 5.60
N PRO A 620 42.09 -1.93 5.02
CA PRO A 620 42.84 -2.60 3.98
C PRO A 620 43.46 -3.93 4.46
N SER A 621 43.70 -4.10 5.76
CA SER A 621 44.25 -5.35 6.32
C SER A 621 43.26 -6.53 6.27
N GLN A 622 41.97 -6.24 6.15
CA GLN A 622 40.90 -7.24 6.10
C GLN A 622 40.51 -7.63 4.67
N SER A 623 41.08 -6.96 3.66
CA SER A 623 40.80 -7.23 2.26
C SER A 623 41.92 -8.07 1.65
N THR A 624 41.58 -9.24 1.11
CA THR A 624 42.56 -10.12 0.45
C THR A 624 42.99 -9.62 -0.94
N SER A 625 42.29 -8.62 -1.48
CA SER A 625 42.57 -8.02 -2.79
C SER A 625 43.22 -6.63 -2.72
N TYR A 626 43.47 -6.10 -1.53
CA TYR A 626 44.17 -4.82 -1.35
C TYR A 626 45.67 -4.95 -1.63
N THR A 627 46.23 -4.03 -2.41
CA THR A 627 47.67 -3.94 -2.64
C THR A 627 48.17 -2.50 -2.61
N ASN A 628 49.30 -2.26 -1.95
CA ASN A 628 49.98 -0.98 -1.95
C ASN A 628 50.78 -0.78 -3.25
N ILE A 629 50.77 0.43 -3.80
CA ILE A 629 51.59 0.78 -4.96
C ILE A 629 52.97 1.21 -4.51
N SER A 630 54.02 0.70 -5.17
CA SER A 630 55.39 1.10 -4.85
C SER A 630 55.74 2.49 -5.40
N CYS A 631 56.57 3.25 -4.68
CA CYS A 631 57.06 4.56 -5.11
C CYS A 631 57.84 4.52 -6.44
N SER A 632 58.48 3.40 -6.77
CA SER A 632 59.20 3.22 -8.04
C SER A 632 58.27 2.84 -9.20
N SER A 633 56.98 2.60 -8.94
CA SER A 633 56.01 2.26 -9.98
C SER A 633 55.71 3.47 -10.85
N PRO A 634 55.70 3.34 -12.19
CA PRO A 634 55.32 4.44 -13.10
C PRO A 634 53.90 4.98 -12.84
N VAL A 635 53.01 4.17 -12.27
CA VAL A 635 51.66 4.60 -11.91
C VAL A 635 51.68 5.58 -10.72
N CYS A 636 52.67 5.50 -9.82
CA CYS A 636 52.83 6.44 -8.72
C CYS A 636 53.18 7.85 -9.24
N SER A 637 54.09 7.95 -10.22
CA SER A 637 54.44 9.22 -10.87
C SER A 637 53.28 9.85 -11.64
N SER A 638 52.21 9.10 -11.88
CA SER A 638 51.00 9.59 -12.54
C SER A 638 50.07 10.37 -11.59
N LEU A 639 50.33 10.34 -10.29
CA LEU A 639 49.57 11.13 -9.31
C LEU A 639 49.72 12.63 -9.56
N THR A 640 50.88 13.11 -10.01
CA THR A 640 51.10 14.53 -10.30
C THR A 640 50.06 15.09 -11.28
N SER A 641 49.70 14.32 -12.33
CA SER A 641 48.69 14.76 -13.29
C SER A 641 47.26 14.67 -12.74
N ALA A 642 46.98 13.64 -11.94
CA ALA A 642 45.62 13.35 -11.44
C ALA A 642 45.24 14.13 -10.16
N THR A 643 46.22 14.58 -9.38
CA THR A 643 45.99 15.30 -8.11
C THR A 643 46.53 16.73 -8.12
N GLY A 644 47.34 17.09 -9.12
CA GLY A 644 48.10 18.35 -9.13
C GLY A 644 49.23 18.41 -8.10
N ASN A 645 49.49 17.32 -7.37
CA ASN A 645 50.52 17.24 -6.34
C ASN A 645 51.51 16.11 -6.66
N ASP A 646 52.80 16.38 -6.47
CA ASP A 646 53.80 15.33 -6.59
C ASP A 646 53.60 14.23 -5.53
N PRO A 647 53.71 12.95 -5.91
CA PRO A 647 53.50 11.86 -4.98
C PRO A 647 54.57 11.84 -3.89
N GLY A 648 54.14 11.55 -2.66
CA GLY A 648 55.05 11.26 -1.56
C GLY A 648 55.51 9.80 -1.58
N CYS A 649 56.49 9.50 -0.74
CA CYS A 649 56.91 8.12 -0.49
C CYS A 649 57.10 7.92 1.02
N ASP A 650 56.40 6.94 1.57
CA ASP A 650 56.66 6.44 2.91
C ASP A 650 57.26 5.05 2.79
N SER A 651 58.53 4.95 3.19
CA SER A 651 59.38 3.77 2.99
C SER A 651 59.48 3.38 1.51
N SER A 652 58.62 2.47 1.03
CA SER A 652 58.53 2.05 -0.36
C SER A 652 57.11 2.17 -0.95
N THR A 653 56.15 2.68 -0.17
CA THR A 653 54.74 2.80 -0.56
C THR A 653 54.43 4.23 -1.00
N CYS A 654 53.78 4.34 -2.16
CA CYS A 654 53.39 5.59 -2.78
C CYS A 654 52.32 6.30 -1.93
N VAL A 655 52.51 7.59 -1.67
CA VAL A 655 51.58 8.42 -0.91
C VAL A 655 50.92 9.40 -1.86
N TYR A 656 49.58 9.44 -1.84
CA TYR A 656 48.82 10.44 -2.58
C TYR A 656 48.35 11.55 -1.63
N ALA A 657 48.19 12.74 -2.19
CA ALA A 657 47.61 13.88 -1.51
C ALA A 657 46.73 14.65 -2.50
N ILE A 658 45.55 15.06 -2.05
CA ILE A 658 44.63 15.91 -2.81
C ILE A 658 44.20 17.05 -1.90
N GLN A 659 44.23 18.27 -2.42
CA GLN A 659 43.64 19.44 -1.81
C GLN A 659 42.53 19.97 -2.73
N TYR A 660 41.33 20.09 -2.18
CA TYR A 660 40.15 20.59 -2.88
C TYR A 660 40.04 22.12 -2.74
N GLY A 661 39.29 22.75 -3.64
CA GLY A 661 39.14 24.21 -3.69
C GLY A 661 38.46 24.83 -2.46
N ASP A 662 37.71 24.04 -1.70
CA ASP A 662 37.12 24.42 -0.41
C ASP A 662 38.10 24.27 0.77
N SER A 663 39.38 23.96 0.49
CA SER A 663 40.45 23.63 1.44
C SER A 663 40.29 22.28 2.15
N SER A 664 39.29 21.47 1.79
CA SER A 664 39.22 20.07 2.21
C SER A 664 40.40 19.29 1.62
N PHE A 665 40.85 18.24 2.30
CA PHE A 665 41.97 17.44 1.81
C PHE A 665 41.89 15.98 2.24
N THR A 666 42.60 15.14 1.50
CA THR A 666 42.87 13.75 1.83
C THR A 666 44.33 13.42 1.58
N ILE A 667 44.94 12.67 2.50
CA ILE A 667 46.31 12.16 2.40
C ILE A 667 46.31 10.71 2.86
N GLY A 668 46.97 9.83 2.11
CA GLY A 668 47.15 8.44 2.50
C GLY A 668 47.92 7.64 1.47
N PHE A 669 47.76 6.32 1.50
CA PHE A 669 48.46 5.43 0.58
C PHE A 669 47.73 5.31 -0.75
N PHE A 670 48.51 5.27 -1.82
CA PHE A 670 48.00 4.92 -3.14
C PHE A 670 48.03 3.40 -3.30
N GLY A 671 46.86 2.83 -3.57
CA GLY A 671 46.66 1.39 -3.59
C GLY A 671 45.87 0.94 -4.81
N ALA A 672 45.78 -0.38 -4.99
CA ALA A 672 44.87 -1.02 -5.91
C ALA A 672 43.95 -1.98 -5.16
N GLU A 673 42.69 -2.03 -5.57
CA GLU A 673 41.66 -2.84 -4.94
C GLU A 673 40.60 -3.29 -5.96
N LYS A 674 39.76 -4.25 -5.56
CA LYS A 674 38.57 -4.65 -6.28
C LYS A 674 37.43 -3.67 -6.02
N LEU A 675 36.95 -3.01 -7.09
CA LEU A 675 35.78 -2.15 -7.10
C LEU A 675 34.60 -2.90 -7.73
N THR A 676 33.49 -2.97 -7.02
CA THR A 676 32.22 -3.55 -7.50
C THR A 676 31.22 -2.41 -7.73
N LEU A 677 30.83 -2.17 -8.98
CA LEU A 677 29.78 -1.19 -9.32
C LEU A 677 28.39 -1.82 -9.16
N THR A 678 28.22 -3.07 -9.61
CA THR A 678 26.99 -3.86 -9.43
C THR A 678 27.34 -5.33 -9.21
N SER A 679 26.35 -6.17 -8.90
CA SER A 679 26.58 -7.61 -8.69
C SER A 679 27.21 -8.34 -9.88
N THR A 680 27.09 -7.79 -11.10
CA THR A 680 27.68 -8.37 -12.32
C THR A 680 28.96 -7.70 -12.74
N ASP A 681 29.22 -6.47 -12.24
CA ASP A 681 30.29 -5.62 -12.74
C ASP A 681 31.25 -5.26 -11.61
N ALA A 682 32.33 -6.03 -11.55
CA ALA A 682 33.44 -5.83 -10.66
C ALA A 682 34.76 -5.75 -11.45
N PHE A 683 35.61 -4.82 -11.04
CA PHE A 683 36.90 -4.55 -11.66
C PHE A 683 37.98 -4.76 -10.61
N ASN A 684 38.91 -5.66 -10.92
CA ASN A 684 40.07 -5.88 -10.07
C ASN A 684 41.16 -4.85 -10.38
N ASN A 685 42.03 -4.61 -9.40
CA ASN A 685 43.20 -3.74 -9.56
C ASN A 685 42.84 -2.30 -9.96
N ILE A 686 41.71 -1.77 -9.49
CA ILE A 686 41.39 -0.35 -9.63
C ILE A 686 42.29 0.44 -8.68
N TYR A 687 43.08 1.36 -9.24
CA TYR A 687 43.90 2.29 -8.50
C TYR A 687 43.03 3.34 -7.82
N PHE A 688 43.24 3.54 -6.52
CA PHE A 688 42.46 4.45 -5.69
C PHE A 688 43.29 4.99 -4.52
N GLY A 689 42.79 6.04 -3.90
CA GLY A 689 43.37 6.62 -2.68
C GLY A 689 42.81 5.99 -1.41
N CYS A 690 43.68 5.49 -0.54
CA CYS A 690 43.34 4.96 0.78
C CYS A 690 43.70 6.00 1.86
N GLY A 691 42.77 6.91 2.14
CA GLY A 691 43.01 8.13 2.93
C GLY A 691 43.08 7.89 4.44
N GLN A 692 44.19 8.26 5.08
CA GLN A 692 44.43 8.08 6.52
C GLN A 692 44.49 9.43 7.29
N ASN A 693 44.45 10.55 6.57
CA ASN A 693 44.31 11.89 7.12
C ASN A 693 43.38 12.70 6.20
N ASN A 694 42.12 12.81 6.61
CA ASN A 694 41.05 13.40 5.83
C ASN A 694 40.30 14.43 6.67
N GLN A 695 40.25 15.67 6.20
CA GLN A 695 39.54 16.75 6.89
C GLN A 695 38.85 17.62 5.84
N GLY A 696 37.62 18.04 6.12
CA GLY A 696 36.86 18.82 5.16
C GLY A 696 35.36 18.66 5.28
N LEU A 697 34.65 19.20 4.29
CA LEU A 697 33.19 19.24 4.20
C LEU A 697 32.63 18.00 3.48
N PHE A 698 33.01 16.81 3.93
CA PHE A 698 32.59 15.54 3.32
C PHE A 698 31.31 14.94 3.94
N GLY A 699 30.87 15.46 5.10
CA GLY A 699 29.73 14.90 5.83
C GLY A 699 29.95 13.44 6.18
N GLY A 700 28.91 12.61 6.01
CA GLY A 700 28.94 11.18 6.30
C GLY A 700 29.47 10.29 5.17
N SER A 701 29.99 10.83 4.07
CA SER A 701 30.43 9.99 2.93
C SER A 701 31.74 9.25 3.24
N ALA A 702 31.89 8.04 2.72
CA ALA A 702 33.14 7.28 2.86
C ALA A 702 34.32 7.90 2.08
N GLY A 703 34.03 8.70 1.05
CA GLY A 703 35.03 9.40 0.24
C GLY A 703 34.43 9.94 -1.06
N ILE A 704 35.23 9.98 -2.14
CA ILE A 704 34.86 10.54 -3.45
C ILE A 704 35.07 9.50 -4.55
N LEU A 705 34.13 9.41 -5.48
CA LEU A 705 34.23 8.70 -6.76
C LEU A 705 34.63 9.71 -7.85
N GLY A 706 35.92 9.72 -8.20
CA GLY A 706 36.48 10.63 -9.20
C GLY A 706 36.15 10.19 -10.62
N LEU A 707 35.47 11.06 -11.37
CA LEU A 707 34.98 10.82 -12.73
C LEU A 707 35.73 11.65 -13.78
N GLY A 708 36.87 12.26 -13.43
CA GLY A 708 37.71 13.06 -14.31
C GLY A 708 38.29 12.31 -15.53
N ARG A 709 39.11 12.99 -16.32
CA ARG A 709 39.59 12.49 -17.63
C ARG A 709 40.98 11.87 -17.57
N ASP A 710 41.69 11.99 -16.46
CA ASP A 710 43.00 11.37 -16.29
C ASP A 710 42.89 9.84 -16.36
N LYS A 711 44.02 9.19 -16.66
CA LYS A 711 44.15 7.73 -16.73
C LYS A 711 43.91 7.03 -15.39
N LEU A 712 44.06 7.74 -14.26
CA LEU A 712 43.78 7.21 -12.92
C LEU A 712 42.31 7.34 -12.51
N SER A 713 41.44 7.95 -13.32
CA SER A 713 40.01 7.98 -13.01
C SER A 713 39.34 6.62 -13.19
N VAL A 714 38.25 6.38 -12.46
CA VAL A 714 37.46 5.16 -12.65
C VAL A 714 36.90 5.06 -14.07
N VAL A 715 36.63 6.19 -14.73
CA VAL A 715 36.15 6.28 -16.12
C VAL A 715 37.22 5.74 -17.09
N SER A 716 38.49 6.12 -16.89
CA SER A 716 39.59 5.63 -17.73
C SER A 716 39.98 4.20 -17.40
N GLN A 717 39.99 3.82 -16.12
CA GLN A 717 40.35 2.46 -15.69
C GLN A 717 39.32 1.40 -16.12
N THR A 718 38.07 1.79 -16.36
CA THR A 718 36.99 0.90 -16.85
C THR A 718 36.70 1.07 -18.35
N ALA A 719 37.57 1.78 -19.07
CA ALA A 719 37.37 2.15 -20.47
C ALA A 719 37.27 0.95 -21.42
N ASP A 720 37.95 -0.17 -21.14
CA ASP A 720 37.88 -1.37 -21.99
C ASP A 720 36.46 -1.92 -22.10
N LYS A 721 35.64 -1.72 -21.05
CA LYS A 721 34.22 -2.11 -21.06
C LYS A 721 33.30 -0.98 -21.51
N TYR A 722 33.51 0.22 -20.97
CA TYR A 722 32.54 1.32 -21.13
C TYR A 722 32.96 2.40 -22.11
N ASN A 723 34.11 2.26 -22.77
CA ASN A 723 34.63 3.18 -23.78
C ASN A 723 34.75 4.65 -23.31
N LYS A 724 35.06 4.87 -22.02
CA LYS A 724 35.08 6.21 -21.38
C LYS A 724 33.75 6.97 -21.51
N ILE A 725 32.65 6.23 -21.66
CA ILE A 725 31.30 6.78 -21.69
C ILE A 725 30.70 6.62 -20.30
N PHE A 726 30.07 7.68 -19.81
CA PHE A 726 29.20 7.60 -18.64
C PHE A 726 28.13 8.69 -18.72
N SER A 727 27.07 8.55 -17.95
CA SER A 727 26.05 9.57 -17.80
C SER A 727 25.51 9.57 -16.40
N TYR A 728 25.01 10.72 -15.94
CA TYR A 728 24.25 10.79 -14.71
C TYR A 728 23.07 11.72 -14.86
N CYS A 729 22.14 11.57 -13.93
CA CYS A 729 21.05 12.50 -13.72
C CYS A 729 20.85 12.65 -12.22
N LEU A 730 21.02 13.87 -11.72
CA LEU A 730 21.01 14.16 -10.29
C LEU A 730 19.57 14.39 -9.80
N PRO A 731 19.15 13.76 -8.68
CA PRO A 731 17.80 13.91 -8.16
C PRO A 731 17.54 15.35 -7.69
N SER A 732 16.28 15.79 -7.82
CA SER A 732 15.86 17.14 -7.41
C SER A 732 15.55 17.26 -5.91
N SER A 733 15.29 16.13 -5.24
CA SER A 733 15.03 16.05 -3.79
C SER A 733 15.62 14.77 -3.17
N SER A 734 15.80 14.76 -1.85
CA SER A 734 16.24 13.58 -1.07
C SER A 734 15.25 12.41 -1.09
N SER A 735 13.99 12.66 -1.48
CA SER A 735 12.95 11.64 -1.66
C SER A 735 12.96 10.98 -3.05
N SER A 736 13.79 11.49 -3.97
CA SER A 736 13.92 10.99 -5.34
C SER A 736 15.30 10.36 -5.58
N THR A 737 15.36 9.40 -6.50
CA THR A 737 16.59 8.69 -6.87
C THR A 737 16.99 9.10 -8.29
N GLY A 738 18.26 9.46 -8.46
CA GLY A 738 18.89 9.65 -9.77
C GLY A 738 19.67 8.41 -10.20
N PHE A 739 20.51 8.57 -11.21
CA PHE A 739 21.42 7.49 -11.64
C PHE A 739 22.81 8.00 -11.98
N LEU A 740 23.77 7.08 -11.93
CA LEU A 740 25.06 7.15 -12.61
C LEU A 740 25.20 5.86 -13.43
N THR A 741 25.38 5.99 -14.75
CA THR A 741 25.53 4.88 -15.69
C THR A 741 26.91 4.96 -16.33
N PHE A 742 27.69 3.89 -16.27
CA PHE A 742 28.88 3.73 -17.10
C PHE A 742 28.50 2.99 -18.38
N GLY A 743 29.00 3.44 -19.53
CA GLY A 743 28.66 2.92 -20.85
C GLY A 743 27.29 3.39 -21.35
N GLY A 744 26.65 2.56 -22.17
CA GLY A 744 25.32 2.84 -22.73
C GLY A 744 25.29 3.90 -23.83
N SER A 745 24.15 4.57 -23.98
CA SER A 745 23.90 5.54 -25.04
C SER A 745 23.11 6.71 -24.50
N ALA A 746 23.37 7.91 -25.05
CA ALA A 746 22.67 9.11 -24.65
C ALA A 746 21.17 9.01 -24.97
N SER A 747 20.36 9.70 -24.18
CA SER A 747 18.95 9.90 -24.52
C SER A 747 18.73 10.49 -25.91
N LYS A 748 17.64 10.08 -26.57
CA LYS A 748 17.31 10.46 -27.96
C LYS A 748 17.21 11.98 -28.18
N ASN A 749 16.86 12.73 -27.14
CA ASN A 749 16.71 14.19 -27.13
C ASN A 749 17.95 14.93 -26.61
N ALA A 750 19.08 14.24 -26.41
CA ALA A 750 20.31 14.86 -25.96
C ALA A 750 20.86 15.85 -27.00
N LYS A 751 21.16 17.06 -26.55
CA LYS A 751 21.86 18.10 -27.33
C LYS A 751 23.35 18.04 -26.98
N PHE A 752 24.20 17.88 -27.98
CA PHE A 752 25.63 17.72 -27.77
C PHE A 752 26.41 19.00 -28.02
N THR A 753 27.47 19.18 -27.23
CA THR A 753 28.52 20.17 -27.45
C THR A 753 29.90 19.51 -27.32
N PRO A 754 30.91 19.94 -28.09
CA PRO A 754 32.28 19.46 -27.90
C PRO A 754 32.83 19.83 -26.52
N LEU A 755 33.73 19.01 -26.00
CA LEU A 755 34.55 19.35 -24.84
C LEU A 755 35.55 20.42 -25.22
N SER A 756 35.62 21.48 -24.42
CA SER A 756 36.61 22.55 -24.58
C SER A 756 38.00 22.04 -24.23
N THR A 757 39.00 22.53 -24.97
CA THR A 757 40.43 22.28 -24.71
C THR A 757 41.09 23.40 -23.92
N SER A 758 40.34 24.47 -23.62
CA SER A 758 40.85 25.72 -23.05
C SER A 758 41.23 25.63 -21.56
N VAL A 759 40.78 24.60 -20.85
CA VAL A 759 40.92 24.41 -19.40
C VAL A 759 41.84 23.25 -19.00
N GLY A 760 42.62 22.73 -19.96
CA GLY A 760 43.53 21.61 -19.76
C GLY A 760 42.91 20.22 -20.01
N PRO A 761 43.72 19.15 -19.99
CA PRO A 761 43.28 17.82 -20.42
C PRO A 761 42.47 17.05 -19.35
N PHE A 762 42.50 17.50 -18.09
CA PHE A 762 41.97 16.77 -16.93
C PHE A 762 40.49 17.06 -16.67
N PHE A 763 40.06 18.31 -16.85
CA PHE A 763 38.68 18.74 -16.62
C PHE A 763 37.77 18.53 -17.84
N TYR A 764 36.47 18.43 -17.59
CA TYR A 764 35.43 18.53 -18.62
C TYR A 764 35.13 20.01 -18.91
N GLY A 765 35.86 20.57 -19.89
CA GLY A 765 35.68 21.95 -20.31
C GLY A 765 34.44 22.18 -21.17
N LEU A 766 33.80 23.34 -21.03
CA LEU A 766 32.65 23.77 -21.83
C LEU A 766 32.87 25.19 -22.39
N ASP A 767 32.47 25.41 -23.63
CA ASP A 767 32.56 26.73 -24.26
C ASP A 767 31.22 27.48 -24.18
N PHE A 768 31.00 28.21 -23.09
CA PHE A 768 29.82 29.07 -22.95
C PHE A 768 29.95 30.35 -23.79
N THR A 769 28.84 30.81 -24.36
CA THR A 769 28.76 32.05 -25.15
C THR A 769 27.70 33.03 -24.67
N GLY A 770 26.91 32.67 -23.66
CA GLY A 770 25.91 33.57 -23.09
C GLY A 770 24.96 32.89 -22.12
N ILE A 771 24.11 33.72 -21.50
CA ILE A 771 23.07 33.33 -20.55
C ILE A 771 21.76 33.99 -20.99
N SER A 772 20.63 33.28 -20.92
CA SER A 772 19.27 33.83 -21.04
C SER A 772 18.59 33.93 -19.67
N VAL A 773 17.75 34.96 -19.50
CA VAL A 773 16.86 35.09 -18.34
C VAL A 773 15.47 35.50 -18.83
N GLY A 774 14.45 34.73 -18.46
CA GLY A 774 13.07 34.96 -18.94
C GLY A 774 12.94 34.82 -20.46
N GLY A 775 13.74 33.95 -21.09
CA GLY A 775 13.76 33.74 -22.54
C GLY A 775 14.52 34.81 -23.34
N LYS A 776 15.15 35.80 -22.67
CA LYS A 776 15.97 36.81 -23.33
C LYS A 776 17.45 36.58 -23.07
N LYS A 777 18.24 36.38 -24.13
CA LYS A 777 19.71 36.34 -24.06
C LYS A 777 20.25 37.69 -23.56
N LEU A 778 21.10 37.64 -22.55
CA LEU A 778 21.72 38.82 -21.95
C LEU A 778 22.86 39.35 -22.83
N ALA A 779 23.04 40.66 -22.84
CA ALA A 779 24.12 41.33 -23.57
C ALA A 779 25.45 41.20 -22.81
N ILE A 780 26.05 40.00 -22.86
CA ILE A 780 27.34 39.66 -22.25
C ILE A 780 28.29 39.29 -23.40
N SER A 781 29.49 39.87 -23.44
CA SER A 781 30.50 39.49 -24.43
C SER A 781 30.89 38.02 -24.25
N ALA A 782 30.99 37.25 -25.34
CA ALA A 782 31.44 35.85 -25.30
C ALA A 782 32.83 35.71 -24.65
N SER A 783 33.69 36.74 -24.80
CA SER A 783 35.02 36.77 -24.18
C SER A 783 35.00 36.67 -22.65
N VAL A 784 33.91 37.08 -21.99
CA VAL A 784 33.74 36.95 -20.54
C VAL A 784 33.76 35.49 -20.10
N PHE A 785 33.26 34.58 -20.94
CA PHE A 785 33.21 33.14 -20.66
C PHE A 785 34.49 32.43 -21.09
N SER A 786 35.15 32.89 -22.16
CA SER A 786 36.34 32.23 -22.71
C SER A 786 37.67 32.68 -22.11
N THR A 787 37.73 33.80 -21.37
CA THR A 787 38.99 34.34 -20.83
C THR A 787 39.67 33.38 -19.86
N ALA A 788 38.93 32.90 -18.86
CA ALA A 788 39.41 31.85 -17.96
C ALA A 788 39.04 30.45 -18.48
N GLY A 789 37.96 30.35 -19.25
CA GLY A 789 37.32 29.09 -19.62
C GLY A 789 36.28 28.65 -18.60
N ALA A 790 35.64 27.51 -18.86
CA ALA A 790 34.61 26.97 -18.00
C ALA A 790 34.68 25.45 -17.88
N ILE A 791 34.25 24.92 -16.73
CA ILE A 791 34.15 23.49 -16.45
C ILE A 791 32.74 23.11 -15.99
N ILE A 792 32.36 21.85 -16.17
CA ILE A 792 31.19 21.24 -15.53
C ILE A 792 31.64 20.34 -14.39
N ASP A 793 31.04 20.53 -13.22
CA ASP A 793 31.50 19.88 -12.00
C ASP A 793 30.33 19.46 -11.10
N SER A 794 30.16 18.16 -10.87
CA SER A 794 29.18 17.61 -9.94
C SER A 794 29.60 17.74 -8.46
N GLY A 795 30.89 17.93 -8.18
CA GLY A 795 31.44 18.14 -6.84
C GLY A 795 31.23 19.57 -6.32
N THR A 796 31.10 20.55 -7.21
CA THR A 796 30.75 21.93 -6.86
C THR A 796 29.23 22.11 -6.74
N ILE A 797 28.72 22.44 -5.55
CA ILE A 797 27.26 22.57 -5.30
C ILE A 797 26.61 23.68 -6.14
N ILE A 798 27.16 24.91 -6.10
CA ILE A 798 26.55 26.11 -6.69
C ILE A 798 27.43 26.65 -7.82
N SER A 799 26.83 26.94 -8.98
CA SER A 799 27.57 27.53 -10.10
C SER A 799 28.28 28.83 -9.73
N ARG A 800 29.52 28.94 -10.23
CA ARG A 800 30.44 30.06 -10.04
C ARG A 800 30.65 30.76 -11.38
N LEU A 801 30.28 32.03 -11.46
CA LEU A 801 30.28 32.78 -12.72
C LEU A 801 31.30 33.93 -12.68
N PRO A 802 31.92 34.30 -13.82
CA PRO A 802 32.72 35.51 -13.91
C PRO A 802 31.93 36.73 -13.41
N PRO A 803 32.55 37.71 -12.72
CA PRO A 803 31.85 38.81 -12.07
C PRO A 803 30.87 39.56 -12.99
N ALA A 804 31.27 39.81 -14.24
CA ALA A 804 30.45 40.48 -15.25
C ALA A 804 29.22 39.65 -15.65
N ALA A 805 29.38 38.33 -15.82
CA ALA A 805 28.28 37.43 -16.17
C ALA A 805 27.29 37.28 -15.00
N TYR A 806 27.79 37.10 -13.77
CA TYR A 806 26.96 37.04 -12.57
C TYR A 806 26.15 38.33 -12.38
N SER A 807 26.81 39.48 -12.51
CA SER A 807 26.15 40.79 -12.35
C SER A 807 25.00 40.99 -13.34
N ALA A 808 25.20 40.61 -14.60
CA ALA A 808 24.15 40.67 -15.62
C ALA A 808 22.99 39.70 -15.34
N LEU A 809 23.30 38.44 -14.99
CA LEU A 809 22.30 37.43 -14.60
C LEU A 809 21.46 37.93 -13.43
N ARG A 810 22.12 38.31 -12.34
CA ARG A 810 21.50 38.81 -11.10
C ARG A 810 20.62 40.02 -11.34
N ALA A 811 21.10 41.01 -12.09
CA ALA A 811 20.35 42.23 -12.38
C ALA A 811 19.06 41.92 -13.16
N SER A 812 19.14 41.08 -14.20
CA SER A 812 17.98 40.67 -14.98
C SER A 812 17.00 39.83 -14.15
N PHE A 813 17.50 38.90 -13.35
CA PHE A 813 16.68 38.05 -12.49
C PHE A 813 15.92 38.88 -11.43
N LYS A 814 16.61 39.78 -10.72
CA LYS A 814 16.00 40.70 -9.75
C LYS A 814 14.93 41.59 -10.37
N LYS A 815 15.14 42.05 -11.61
CA LYS A 815 14.16 42.86 -12.33
C LYS A 815 12.85 42.09 -12.57
N LEU A 816 12.93 40.82 -12.97
CA LEU A 816 11.75 40.00 -13.24
C LEU A 816 11.07 39.48 -11.96
N MET A 817 11.83 39.37 -10.86
CA MET A 817 11.36 38.94 -9.55
C MET A 817 10.94 40.09 -8.64
N SER A 818 10.85 41.34 -9.14
CA SER A 818 10.67 42.55 -8.33
C SER A 818 9.38 42.59 -7.49
N LYS A 819 8.41 41.74 -7.80
CA LYS A 819 7.16 41.60 -7.04
C LYS A 819 7.31 40.83 -5.73
N TYR A 820 8.42 40.10 -5.55
CA TYR A 820 8.70 39.32 -4.35
C TYR A 820 9.66 40.08 -3.43
N PRO A 821 9.45 40.06 -2.10
CA PRO A 821 10.28 40.78 -1.16
C PRO A 821 11.65 40.14 -1.07
N LEU A 822 12.70 40.96 -1.09
CA LEU A 822 14.05 40.52 -0.79
C LEU A 822 14.19 40.27 0.71
N THR A 823 15.02 39.29 1.06
CA THR A 823 15.41 38.98 2.44
C THR A 823 16.93 38.97 2.59
N LYS A 824 17.41 38.63 3.79
CA LYS A 824 18.84 38.56 4.10
C LYS A 824 19.56 37.54 3.21
N ALA A 825 20.74 37.92 2.72
CA ALA A 825 21.66 37.04 2.01
C ALA A 825 22.02 35.79 2.85
N LEU A 826 22.31 34.69 2.17
CA LEU A 826 22.70 33.42 2.78
C LEU A 826 24.12 33.06 2.31
N SER A 827 25.10 33.20 3.20
CA SER A 827 26.51 32.96 2.87
C SER A 827 26.91 33.78 1.62
N ILE A 828 27.47 33.13 0.61
CA ILE A 828 27.88 33.70 -0.69
C ILE A 828 26.71 34.06 -1.63
N LEU A 829 25.46 33.69 -1.29
CA LEU A 829 24.29 33.97 -2.12
C LEU A 829 23.69 35.33 -1.73
N ASP A 830 23.87 36.32 -2.61
CA ASP A 830 23.57 37.74 -2.33
C ASP A 830 22.16 38.19 -2.74
N THR A 831 21.34 37.28 -3.27
CA THR A 831 20.04 37.57 -3.84
C THR A 831 19.03 36.54 -3.35
N CYS A 832 18.35 36.87 -2.24
CA CYS A 832 17.39 36.00 -1.57
C CYS A 832 16.02 36.66 -1.43
N TYR A 833 14.98 35.86 -1.46
CA TYR A 833 13.58 36.27 -1.38
C TYR A 833 12.88 35.60 -0.19
N ASP A 834 11.93 36.31 0.40
CA ASP A 834 10.98 35.77 1.38
C ASP A 834 9.68 35.41 0.65
N PHE A 835 9.37 34.11 0.65
CA PHE A 835 8.15 33.57 0.05
C PHE A 835 7.09 33.17 1.08
N SER A 836 7.26 33.48 2.37
CA SER A 836 6.32 33.11 3.44
C SER A 836 4.87 33.55 3.19
N ASN A 837 4.68 34.67 2.49
CA ASN A 837 3.36 35.22 2.16
C ASN A 837 2.84 34.80 0.77
N TYR A 838 3.49 33.86 0.10
CA TYR A 838 3.18 33.46 -1.27
C TYR A 838 2.91 31.96 -1.35
N THR A 839 1.74 31.59 -1.87
CA THR A 839 1.39 30.18 -2.14
C THR A 839 1.88 29.71 -3.51
N THR A 840 2.10 30.64 -4.44
CA THR A 840 2.65 30.35 -5.77
C THR A 840 3.64 31.43 -6.18
N ILE A 841 4.73 31.00 -6.84
CA ILE A 841 5.75 31.91 -7.38
C ILE A 841 5.94 31.71 -8.89
N SER A 842 6.25 32.79 -9.60
CA SER A 842 6.60 32.78 -11.01
C SER A 842 8.09 33.04 -11.13
N VAL A 843 8.80 32.05 -11.66
CA VAL A 843 10.26 32.02 -11.70
C VAL A 843 10.74 32.22 -13.13
N PRO A 844 11.62 33.19 -13.41
CA PRO A 844 12.20 33.36 -14.74
C PRO A 844 13.04 32.14 -15.12
N LYS A 845 12.83 31.60 -16.32
CA LYS A 845 13.71 30.57 -16.91
C LYS A 845 15.13 31.12 -17.06
N ILE A 846 16.13 30.30 -16.75
CA ILE A 846 17.54 30.60 -16.99
C ILE A 846 18.07 29.54 -17.97
N GLY A 847 18.77 29.97 -19.01
CA GLY A 847 19.38 29.09 -19.99
C GLY A 847 20.83 29.47 -20.28
N PHE A 848 21.63 28.49 -20.68
CA PHE A 848 23.04 28.68 -21.06
C PHE A 848 23.24 28.35 -22.53
N PHE A 849 23.99 29.21 -23.22
CA PHE A 849 24.35 29.04 -24.63
C PHE A 849 25.77 28.54 -24.76
N PHE A 850 25.97 27.63 -25.71
CA PHE A 850 27.26 27.02 -26.01
C PHE A 850 27.76 27.46 -27.39
N SER A 851 29.06 27.34 -27.63
CA SER A 851 29.68 27.69 -28.92
C SER A 851 29.13 26.87 -30.10
N SER A 852 28.65 25.66 -29.83
CA SER A 852 27.96 24.75 -30.77
C SER A 852 26.56 25.24 -31.18
N GLY A 853 26.06 26.32 -30.59
CA GLY A 853 24.74 26.88 -30.89
C GLY A 853 23.59 26.23 -30.14
N ILE A 854 23.86 25.28 -29.23
CA ILE A 854 22.82 24.70 -28.36
C ILE A 854 22.51 25.64 -27.19
N GLU A 855 21.25 25.60 -26.74
CA GLU A 855 20.79 26.19 -25.48
C GLU A 855 20.30 25.07 -24.55
N VAL A 856 20.76 25.13 -23.31
CA VAL A 856 20.36 24.23 -22.22
C VAL A 856 19.65 25.06 -21.16
N ASP A 857 18.36 24.78 -20.96
CA ASP A 857 17.54 25.37 -19.92
C ASP A 857 17.84 24.71 -18.57
N ILE A 858 17.90 25.53 -17.51
CA ILE A 858 18.00 25.06 -16.13
C ILE A 858 16.59 24.81 -15.61
N ASP A 859 16.37 23.62 -15.02
CA ASP A 859 15.13 23.31 -14.34
C ASP A 859 14.90 24.24 -13.14
N VAL A 860 13.65 24.44 -12.73
CA VAL A 860 13.32 25.32 -11.60
C VAL A 860 14.02 24.87 -10.30
N SER A 861 14.25 23.57 -10.12
CA SER A 861 15.00 23.02 -8.98
C SER A 861 16.49 23.40 -8.98
N GLY A 862 17.03 23.85 -10.12
CA GLY A 862 18.39 24.37 -10.27
C GLY A 862 18.50 25.91 -10.28
N VAL A 863 17.38 26.63 -10.15
CA VAL A 863 17.37 28.11 -10.06
C VAL A 863 17.56 28.60 -8.63
N PHE A 864 17.02 27.88 -7.64
CA PHE A 864 17.01 28.31 -6.24
C PHE A 864 17.73 27.37 -5.30
N PHE A 865 18.25 27.96 -4.21
CA PHE A 865 18.74 27.27 -3.03
C PHE A 865 17.95 27.79 -1.82
N ALA A 866 17.21 26.91 -1.15
CA ALA A 866 16.30 27.28 -0.06
C ALA A 866 16.85 26.82 1.29
N SER A 867 17.02 27.75 2.25
CA SER A 867 17.22 27.37 3.66
C SER A 867 15.88 27.11 4.34
N ASN A 868 14.90 27.95 4.05
CA ASN A 868 13.50 27.83 4.47
C ASN A 868 12.66 28.77 3.58
N ILE A 869 11.33 28.75 3.73
CA ILE A 869 10.44 29.54 2.87
C ILE A 869 10.64 31.07 2.99
N SER A 870 11.15 31.54 4.14
CA SER A 870 11.47 32.96 4.37
C SER A 870 12.87 33.37 3.87
N GLN A 871 13.66 32.41 3.37
CA GLN A 871 15.01 32.62 2.83
C GLN A 871 15.33 31.65 1.69
N VAL A 872 14.89 32.01 0.48
CA VAL A 872 15.15 31.29 -0.77
C VAL A 872 16.03 32.13 -1.70
N CYS A 873 17.21 31.64 -2.04
CA CYS A 873 18.26 32.40 -2.73
C CYS A 873 18.47 31.94 -4.17
N LEU A 874 18.79 32.87 -5.07
CA LEU A 874 19.25 32.57 -6.42
C LEU A 874 20.53 31.71 -6.32
N ALA A 875 20.51 30.51 -6.89
CA ALA A 875 21.56 29.49 -6.74
C ALA A 875 22.77 29.74 -7.65
N PHE A 876 23.29 30.96 -7.68
CA PHE A 876 24.48 31.35 -8.44
C PHE A 876 25.31 32.30 -7.58
N ALA A 877 26.64 32.26 -7.74
CA ALA A 877 27.52 33.26 -7.14
C ALA A 877 28.57 33.74 -8.14
N GLY A 878 29.00 34.99 -7.99
CA GLY A 878 30.12 35.54 -8.75
C GLY A 878 31.45 35.10 -8.17
N ASN A 879 32.45 34.91 -9.03
CA ASN A 879 33.85 34.77 -8.63
C ASN A 879 34.39 36.08 -8.03
N SER A 880 35.46 35.97 -7.26
CA SER A 880 36.22 37.12 -6.79
C SER A 880 37.07 37.75 -7.89
N ASP A 881 37.66 36.92 -8.77
CA ASP A 881 38.46 37.37 -9.91
C ASP A 881 37.80 36.93 -11.24
N ALA A 882 37.93 37.75 -12.28
CA ALA A 882 37.51 37.40 -13.63
C ALA A 882 38.43 36.37 -14.31
N LYS A 883 39.61 36.12 -13.74
CA LYS A 883 40.55 35.07 -14.15
C LYS A 883 40.22 33.69 -13.57
N ASP A 884 39.31 33.62 -12.60
CA ASP A 884 38.85 32.35 -12.05
C ASP A 884 37.90 31.64 -13.03
N LEU A 885 38.00 30.31 -13.11
CA LEU A 885 37.16 29.48 -13.97
C LEU A 885 35.67 29.68 -13.69
N LEU A 886 34.85 29.66 -14.75
CA LEU A 886 33.42 29.42 -14.59
C LEU A 886 33.21 27.96 -14.22
N ILE A 887 32.43 27.70 -13.17
CA ILE A 887 32.05 26.33 -12.78
C ILE A 887 30.53 26.17 -12.91
N PHE A 888 30.10 25.23 -13.74
CA PHE A 888 28.70 24.82 -13.86
C PHE A 888 28.41 23.71 -12.84
N GLY A 889 27.84 24.08 -11.70
CA GLY A 889 27.70 23.23 -10.51
C GLY A 889 26.49 22.29 -10.50
N SER A 890 26.47 21.36 -9.54
CA SER A 890 25.49 20.27 -9.45
C SER A 890 24.05 20.72 -9.26
N VAL A 891 23.79 21.83 -8.55
CA VAL A 891 22.42 22.38 -8.42
C VAL A 891 21.84 22.72 -9.80
N GLN A 892 22.65 23.29 -10.70
CA GLN A 892 22.21 23.61 -12.06
C GLN A 892 22.09 22.38 -12.97
N GLN A 893 22.67 21.25 -12.57
CA GLN A 893 22.61 19.98 -13.30
C GLN A 893 21.45 19.08 -12.84
N LYS A 894 20.71 19.45 -11.78
CA LYS A 894 19.55 18.68 -11.29
C LYS A 894 18.57 18.39 -12.41
N THR A 895 18.05 17.17 -12.44
CA THR A 895 17.06 16.68 -13.43
C THR A 895 17.54 16.64 -14.89
N LEU A 896 18.78 17.07 -15.15
CA LEU A 896 19.40 17.00 -16.47
C LEU A 896 20.17 15.69 -16.57
N GLU A 897 19.91 14.91 -17.62
CA GLU A 897 20.86 13.87 -18.00
C GLU A 897 22.07 14.55 -18.62
N VAL A 898 23.22 14.38 -17.99
CA VAL A 898 24.51 14.81 -18.50
C VAL A 898 25.24 13.56 -18.98
N PHE A 899 25.40 13.45 -20.29
CA PHE A 899 26.05 12.33 -20.95
C PHE A 899 27.46 12.72 -21.39
N TYR A 900 28.46 11.97 -20.96
CA TYR A 900 29.86 12.17 -21.27
C TYR A 900 30.30 11.10 -22.26
N ASP A 901 30.83 11.54 -23.39
CA ASP A 901 31.52 10.68 -24.36
C ASP A 901 32.98 11.13 -24.42
N GLY A 902 33.78 10.61 -23.50
CA GLY A 902 35.20 10.97 -23.39
C GLY A 902 36.00 10.56 -24.63
N SER A 903 35.58 9.51 -25.32
CA SER A 903 36.22 9.00 -26.54
C SER A 903 35.93 9.87 -27.75
N ALA A 904 34.69 10.36 -27.89
CA ALA A 904 34.34 11.29 -28.96
C ALA A 904 34.57 12.77 -28.60
N GLY A 905 35.01 13.07 -27.36
CA GLY A 905 35.33 14.42 -26.91
C GLY A 905 34.12 15.34 -26.86
N LYS A 906 32.96 14.85 -26.40
CA LYS A 906 31.71 15.62 -26.36
C LYS A 906 30.89 15.35 -25.09
N VAL A 907 30.04 16.31 -24.74
CA VAL A 907 29.05 16.21 -23.66
C VAL A 907 27.66 16.46 -24.22
N GLY A 908 26.71 15.64 -23.81
CA GLY A 908 25.30 15.72 -24.17
C GLY A 908 24.45 16.15 -22.98
N PHE A 909 23.43 16.96 -23.25
CA PHE A 909 22.44 17.40 -22.27
C PHE A 909 21.04 17.04 -22.74
N ALA A 910 20.31 16.26 -21.95
CA ALA A 910 18.90 15.96 -22.21
C ALA A 910 18.04 16.36 -20.99
N PRO A 911 16.89 17.02 -21.19
CA PRO A 911 15.91 17.17 -20.13
C PRO A 911 15.47 15.78 -19.64
N GLY A 912 15.47 15.54 -18.33
CA GLY A 912 14.83 14.38 -17.70
C GLY A 912 13.31 14.44 -17.83
N GLY A 913 12.82 14.34 -19.07
CA GLY A 913 11.53 14.85 -19.50
C GLY A 913 10.33 14.24 -18.78
N ASN A 914 9.38 15.08 -18.35
CA ASN A 914 7.98 14.79 -17.99
C ASN A 914 7.64 13.53 -17.15
N THR A 915 8.63 12.87 -16.55
CA THR A 915 8.49 11.81 -15.54
C THR A 915 9.32 12.20 -14.32
N PRO A 916 8.83 12.02 -13.08
CA PRO A 916 9.62 12.29 -11.89
C PRO A 916 10.79 11.29 -11.80
N GLY A 917 11.99 11.73 -12.16
CA GLY A 917 13.24 11.01 -11.91
C GLY A 917 13.81 10.26 -13.12
N CYS A 918 15.05 10.64 -13.46
CA CYS A 918 16.11 9.89 -14.13
C CYS A 918 15.87 8.36 -14.29
N ALA A 919 15.61 7.85 -15.50
CA ALA A 919 15.50 6.40 -15.78
C ALA A 919 16.69 5.87 -16.61
N SER A 920 17.27 4.71 -16.26
CA SER A 920 18.43 4.09 -16.94
C SER A 920 18.11 2.78 -17.73
N SER A 921 19.11 2.25 -18.45
CA SER A 921 19.03 1.27 -19.54
C SER A 921 18.99 -0.23 -19.20
N THR A 922 18.77 -0.67 -17.95
CA THR A 922 18.52 -2.09 -17.64
C THR A 922 17.03 -2.43 -17.79
N CYS A 923 16.72 -3.55 -18.48
CA CYS A 923 15.34 -4.05 -18.59
C CYS A 923 14.90 -4.65 -17.25
N VAL A 924 14.49 -3.78 -16.33
CA VAL A 924 13.80 -4.13 -15.10
C VAL A 924 12.41 -4.61 -15.49
N TYR A 925 12.03 -5.79 -14.98
CA TYR A 925 10.63 -6.20 -15.03
C TYR A 925 10.01 -5.98 -13.65
N ASP A 926 8.81 -5.43 -13.65
CA ASP A 926 7.97 -5.28 -12.48
C ASP A 926 6.62 -5.90 -12.81
N ILE A 927 6.23 -6.90 -12.02
CA ILE A 927 4.91 -7.48 -12.08
C ILE A 927 4.26 -7.32 -10.71
N LEU A 928 3.27 -6.44 -10.64
CA LEU A 928 2.32 -6.36 -9.54
C LEU A 928 1.09 -7.22 -9.86
N TYR A 929 0.83 -8.21 -9.00
CA TYR A 929 -0.37 -9.03 -9.03
C TYR A 929 -1.49 -8.38 -8.20
N GLY A 930 -2.74 -8.78 -8.45
CA GLY A 930 -3.91 -8.11 -7.86
C GLY A 930 -4.10 -8.24 -6.37
N ASP A 931 -3.42 -9.18 -5.73
CA ASP A 931 -3.33 -9.34 -4.28
C ASP A 931 -2.21 -8.48 -3.65
N ASN A 932 -1.67 -7.54 -4.42
CA ASN A 932 -0.49 -6.73 -4.12
C ASN A 932 0.78 -7.54 -3.89
N SER A 933 0.77 -8.84 -4.24
CA SER A 933 2.03 -9.54 -4.41
C SER A 933 2.75 -8.93 -5.61
N PHE A 934 4.06 -8.86 -5.55
CA PHE A 934 4.85 -8.33 -6.65
C PHE A 934 6.14 -9.13 -6.82
N SER A 935 6.67 -9.04 -8.03
CA SER A 935 7.96 -9.58 -8.38
C SER A 935 8.68 -8.52 -9.20
N VAL A 936 9.73 -7.95 -8.62
CA VAL A 936 10.60 -6.97 -9.27
C VAL A 936 11.99 -7.56 -9.39
N GLY A 937 12.59 -7.41 -10.55
CA GLY A 937 13.95 -7.86 -10.80
C GLY A 937 14.38 -7.60 -12.22
N PHE A 938 15.29 -8.42 -12.72
CA PHE A 938 15.86 -8.25 -14.04
C PHE A 938 15.27 -9.24 -15.03
N PHE A 939 15.09 -8.80 -16.27
CA PHE A 939 14.76 -9.71 -17.35
C PHE A 939 16.03 -10.47 -17.79
N GLY A 940 15.99 -11.81 -17.74
CA GLY A 940 17.13 -12.69 -18.04
C GLY A 940 16.79 -13.77 -19.05
N ALA A 941 17.81 -14.48 -19.56
CA ALA A 941 17.65 -15.63 -20.46
C ALA A 941 18.51 -16.81 -20.00
N GLU A 942 17.96 -18.03 -19.98
CA GLU A 942 18.67 -19.25 -19.55
C GLU A 942 18.08 -20.51 -20.22
N LYS A 943 18.74 -21.66 -20.03
CA LYS A 943 18.28 -22.98 -20.43
C LYS A 943 17.16 -23.51 -19.51
N LEU A 944 15.97 -23.74 -20.07
CA LEU A 944 14.87 -24.44 -19.41
C LEU A 944 14.86 -25.92 -19.80
N THR A 945 14.83 -26.82 -18.81
CA THR A 945 14.70 -28.27 -19.03
C THR A 945 13.33 -28.74 -18.53
N LEU A 946 12.49 -29.26 -19.43
CA LEU A 946 11.13 -29.72 -19.10
C LEU A 946 11.09 -31.22 -18.82
N THR A 947 11.88 -32.02 -19.55
CA THR A 947 12.06 -33.46 -19.29
C THR A 947 13.52 -33.85 -19.47
N SER A 948 13.88 -35.10 -19.16
CA SER A 948 15.23 -35.62 -19.40
C SER A 948 15.68 -35.53 -20.86
N THR A 949 14.76 -35.41 -21.82
CA THR A 949 15.04 -35.31 -23.26
C THR A 949 14.81 -33.91 -23.84
N ASP A 950 14.09 -33.06 -23.12
CA ASP A 950 13.57 -31.81 -23.68
C ASP A 950 14.12 -30.60 -22.92
N ALA A 951 15.11 -29.95 -23.52
CA ALA A 951 15.71 -28.72 -23.03
C ALA A 951 15.76 -27.63 -24.12
N PHE A 952 15.55 -26.39 -23.70
CA PHE A 952 15.44 -25.22 -24.55
C PHE A 952 16.43 -24.17 -24.04
N ASN A 953 17.37 -23.75 -24.89
CA ASN A 953 18.30 -22.67 -24.57
C ASN A 953 17.62 -21.31 -24.82
N ASN A 954 18.16 -20.26 -24.20
CA ASN A 954 17.72 -18.87 -24.40
C ASN A 954 16.22 -18.64 -24.11
N ILE A 955 15.69 -19.31 -23.09
CA ILE A 955 14.35 -19.00 -22.58
C ILE A 955 14.44 -17.73 -21.74
N TYR A 956 13.70 -16.70 -22.14
CA TYR A 956 13.55 -15.44 -21.44
C TYR A 956 12.58 -15.56 -20.27
N PHE A 957 12.95 -15.05 -19.11
CA PHE A 957 12.14 -15.03 -17.90
C PHE A 957 12.51 -13.86 -16.99
N GLY A 958 11.59 -13.48 -16.10
CA GLY A 958 11.88 -12.53 -15.04
C GLY A 958 12.63 -13.22 -13.89
N CYS A 959 13.85 -12.76 -13.58
CA CYS A 959 14.59 -13.17 -12.41
C CYS A 959 14.30 -12.21 -11.25
N GLY A 960 13.35 -12.59 -10.40
CA GLY A 960 12.84 -11.73 -9.34
C GLY A 960 13.84 -11.63 -8.18
N GLN A 961 14.26 -10.40 -7.87
CA GLN A 961 15.15 -10.12 -6.75
C GLN A 961 14.39 -9.64 -5.51
N ASN A 962 13.24 -9.00 -5.73
CA ASN A 962 12.33 -8.58 -4.70
C ASN A 962 10.95 -9.16 -5.02
N ASN A 963 10.68 -10.31 -4.40
CA ASN A 963 9.40 -11.00 -4.53
C ASN A 963 8.71 -10.94 -3.17
N GLN A 964 7.58 -10.24 -3.09
CA GLN A 964 6.78 -10.23 -1.87
C GLN A 964 5.34 -10.61 -2.17
N GLY A 965 4.73 -11.34 -1.24
CA GLY A 965 3.36 -11.81 -1.35
C GLY A 965 3.26 -13.33 -1.42
N LEU A 966 2.14 -13.83 -1.94
CA LEU A 966 1.61 -15.15 -1.59
C LEU A 966 2.08 -16.27 -2.53
N PHE A 967 3.38 -16.30 -2.82
CA PHE A 967 4.01 -17.32 -3.68
C PHE A 967 4.13 -18.70 -3.00
N GLY A 968 3.94 -18.77 -1.68
CA GLY A 968 3.69 -20.02 -0.93
C GLY A 968 4.78 -21.08 -1.09
N GLY A 969 6.04 -20.70 -0.84
CA GLY A 969 7.21 -21.59 -0.96
C GLY A 969 7.60 -21.97 -2.39
N SER A 970 6.86 -21.51 -3.40
CA SER A 970 7.18 -21.76 -4.81
C SER A 970 8.36 -20.87 -5.25
N ALA A 971 9.25 -21.40 -6.09
CA ALA A 971 10.38 -20.66 -6.64
C ALA A 971 9.97 -19.55 -7.64
N GLY A 972 8.76 -19.62 -8.21
CA GLY A 972 8.26 -18.66 -9.19
C GLY A 972 6.98 -19.11 -9.86
N ILE A 973 6.58 -18.42 -10.94
CA ILE A 973 5.37 -18.72 -11.74
C ILE A 973 5.79 -19.23 -13.12
N LEU A 974 5.22 -20.37 -13.54
CA LEU A 974 5.33 -20.85 -14.92
C LEU A 974 4.26 -20.18 -15.80
N GLY A 975 4.69 -19.24 -16.66
CA GLY A 975 3.78 -18.48 -17.52
C GLY A 975 3.32 -19.26 -18.77
N LEU A 976 2.03 -19.63 -18.82
CA LEU A 976 1.42 -20.37 -19.93
C LEU A 976 0.58 -19.50 -20.89
N GLY A 977 0.68 -18.17 -20.78
CA GLY A 977 -0.10 -17.22 -21.61
C GLY A 977 0.22 -17.29 -23.10
N ARG A 978 -0.43 -16.43 -23.89
CA ARG A 978 -0.26 -16.39 -25.36
C ARG A 978 0.84 -15.46 -25.85
N ASP A 979 1.40 -14.67 -24.93
CA ASP A 979 2.42 -13.66 -25.24
C ASP A 979 3.74 -14.32 -25.69
N LYS A 980 4.60 -13.55 -26.37
CA LYS A 980 5.89 -14.03 -26.91
C LYS A 980 6.84 -14.53 -25.81
N LEU A 981 6.70 -13.97 -24.60
CA LEU A 981 7.51 -14.32 -23.43
C LEU A 981 6.98 -15.54 -22.67
N SER A 982 5.83 -16.13 -23.05
CA SER A 982 5.34 -17.33 -22.39
C SER A 982 6.16 -18.57 -22.77
N VAL A 983 6.19 -19.56 -21.89
CA VAL A 983 6.86 -20.85 -22.19
C VAL A 983 6.21 -21.52 -23.40
N VAL A 984 4.91 -21.35 -23.61
CA VAL A 984 4.17 -21.88 -24.77
C VAL A 984 4.68 -21.28 -26.08
N SER A 985 4.94 -19.97 -26.11
CA SER A 985 5.47 -19.28 -27.30
C SER A 985 6.94 -19.56 -27.53
N GLN A 986 7.75 -19.60 -26.46
CA GLN A 986 9.19 -19.81 -26.56
C GLN A 986 9.56 -21.26 -26.92
N THR A 987 8.71 -22.24 -26.58
CA THR A 987 8.89 -23.66 -26.95
C THR A 987 8.10 -24.06 -28.22
N ALA A 988 7.47 -23.08 -28.89
CA ALA A 988 6.57 -23.32 -30.01
C ALA A 988 7.21 -24.05 -31.19
N GLN A 989 8.52 -23.90 -31.41
CA GLN A 989 9.22 -24.60 -32.50
C GLN A 989 9.12 -26.13 -32.37
N LYS A 990 9.10 -26.66 -31.15
CA LYS A 990 9.00 -28.09 -30.90
C LYS A 990 7.56 -28.54 -30.68
N TYR A 991 6.78 -27.79 -29.89
CA TYR A 991 5.45 -28.22 -29.48
C TYR A 991 4.30 -27.54 -30.23
N SER A 992 4.59 -26.69 -31.23
CA SER A 992 3.58 -26.02 -32.06
C SER A 992 2.54 -25.23 -31.26
N LYS A 993 2.93 -24.64 -30.11
CA LYS A 993 2.02 -23.98 -29.15
C LYS A 993 0.87 -24.87 -28.63
N ILE A 994 1.07 -26.18 -28.67
CA ILE A 994 0.12 -27.16 -28.15
C ILE A 994 0.55 -27.53 -26.73
N PHE A 995 -0.41 -27.53 -25.82
CA PHE A 995 -0.24 -28.09 -24.47
C PHE A 995 -1.59 -28.50 -23.91
N SER A 996 -1.61 -29.45 -22.99
CA SER A 996 -2.81 -29.78 -22.22
C SER A 996 -2.50 -29.96 -20.75
N TYR A 997 -3.48 -29.72 -19.89
CA TYR A 997 -3.36 -30.05 -18.48
C TYR A 997 -4.65 -30.66 -17.96
N CYS A 998 -4.52 -31.39 -16.86
CA CYS A 998 -5.65 -31.75 -16.02
C CYS A 998 -5.36 -31.39 -14.57
N LEU A 999 -6.29 -30.68 -13.93
CA LEU A 999 -6.20 -30.34 -12.52
C LEU A 999 -6.81 -31.47 -11.67
N PRO A 1000 -6.11 -31.95 -10.62
CA PRO A 1000 -6.58 -33.06 -9.81
C PRO A 1000 -7.91 -32.73 -9.10
N SER A 1001 -8.75 -33.74 -8.87
CA SER A 1001 -10.04 -33.60 -8.19
C SER A 1001 -9.89 -33.15 -6.73
N THR A 1002 -8.83 -33.61 -6.07
CA THR A 1002 -8.54 -33.32 -4.65
C THR A 1002 -7.10 -32.85 -4.47
N SER A 1003 -6.79 -32.21 -3.34
CA SER A 1003 -5.40 -31.85 -2.99
C SER A 1003 -4.50 -33.07 -2.76
N SER A 1004 -5.10 -34.24 -2.57
CA SER A 1004 -4.42 -35.52 -2.35
C SER A 1004 -4.26 -36.38 -3.59
N SER A 1005 -4.57 -35.85 -4.78
CA SER A 1005 -4.36 -36.51 -6.06
C SER A 1005 -3.46 -35.68 -6.98
N THR A 1006 -3.01 -36.29 -8.07
CA THR A 1006 -2.03 -35.71 -9.00
C THR A 1006 -2.64 -35.57 -10.38
N GLY A 1007 -2.46 -34.41 -11.00
CA GLY A 1007 -2.78 -34.15 -12.40
C GLY A 1007 -1.53 -34.12 -13.28
N PHE A 1008 -1.66 -33.57 -14.49
CA PHE A 1008 -0.56 -33.45 -15.46
C PHE A 1008 -0.59 -32.10 -16.19
N LEU A 1009 0.56 -31.71 -16.73
CA LEU A 1009 0.73 -30.66 -17.73
C LEU A 1009 1.64 -31.21 -18.84
N THR A 1010 1.14 -31.35 -20.05
CA THR A 1010 1.85 -31.92 -21.19
C THR A 1010 2.05 -30.87 -22.26
N PHE A 1011 3.26 -30.76 -22.79
CA PHE A 1011 3.54 -29.94 -23.97
C PHE A 1011 3.57 -30.81 -25.24
N GLY A 1012 2.91 -30.35 -26.30
CA GLY A 1012 2.71 -31.08 -27.54
C GLY A 1012 1.69 -32.22 -27.44
N GLY A 1013 1.73 -33.12 -28.43
CA GLY A 1013 0.87 -34.31 -28.49
C GLY A 1013 -0.54 -34.05 -29.03
N SER A 1014 -1.38 -35.08 -28.96
CA SER A 1014 -2.77 -35.05 -29.42
C SER A 1014 -3.75 -35.05 -28.26
N ALA A 1015 -4.89 -34.37 -28.44
CA ALA A 1015 -5.99 -34.34 -27.49
C ALA A 1015 -6.61 -35.73 -27.26
N SER A 1016 -7.25 -35.92 -26.11
CA SER A 1016 -8.02 -37.14 -25.84
C SER A 1016 -9.15 -37.33 -26.85
N LYS A 1017 -9.48 -38.59 -27.17
CA LYS A 1017 -10.49 -38.96 -28.18
C LYS A 1017 -11.88 -38.38 -27.91
N ASN A 1018 -12.22 -38.14 -26.66
CA ASN A 1018 -13.49 -37.56 -26.21
C ASN A 1018 -13.46 -36.03 -26.07
N SER A 1019 -12.40 -35.36 -26.51
CA SER A 1019 -12.28 -33.89 -26.43
C SER A 1019 -13.30 -33.21 -27.34
N LYS A 1020 -14.07 -32.28 -26.78
CA LYS A 1020 -14.93 -31.36 -27.55
C LYS A 1020 -14.22 -30.04 -27.73
N PHE A 1021 -14.16 -29.53 -28.96
CA PHE A 1021 -13.41 -28.31 -29.29
C PHE A 1021 -14.29 -27.09 -29.52
N THR A 1022 -13.78 -25.94 -29.11
CA THR A 1022 -14.33 -24.62 -29.42
C THR A 1022 -13.21 -23.66 -29.84
N PRO A 1023 -13.45 -22.71 -30.75
CA PRO A 1023 -12.46 -21.68 -31.09
C PRO A 1023 -12.08 -20.83 -29.87
N LEU A 1024 -10.82 -20.39 -29.82
CA LEU A 1024 -10.38 -19.37 -28.88
C LEU A 1024 -10.89 -18.01 -29.33
N SER A 1025 -11.58 -17.30 -28.42
CA SER A 1025 -12.09 -15.97 -28.70
C SER A 1025 -10.98 -14.92 -28.75
N ALA A 1026 -11.09 -13.99 -29.70
CA ALA A 1026 -10.20 -12.84 -29.83
C ALA A 1026 -10.53 -11.69 -28.85
N SER A 1027 -11.67 -11.73 -28.16
CA SER A 1027 -12.16 -10.63 -27.32
C SER A 1027 -11.39 -10.41 -26.01
N ALA A 1028 -10.50 -11.33 -25.63
CA ALA A 1028 -9.81 -11.36 -24.35
C ALA A 1028 -8.46 -10.59 -24.30
N GLY A 1029 -8.06 -9.92 -25.38
CA GLY A 1029 -6.73 -9.30 -25.49
C GLY A 1029 -5.61 -10.28 -25.87
N PRO A 1030 -4.39 -9.79 -26.16
CA PRO A 1030 -3.34 -10.60 -26.80
C PRO A 1030 -2.72 -11.67 -25.89
N SER A 1031 -2.74 -11.48 -24.58
CA SER A 1031 -2.05 -12.36 -23.63
C SER A 1031 -2.95 -13.43 -22.98
N PHE A 1032 -4.30 -13.32 -23.09
CA PHE A 1032 -5.27 -14.22 -22.46
C PHE A 1032 -5.92 -15.20 -23.47
N TYR A 1033 -6.32 -16.38 -22.99
CA TYR A 1033 -7.14 -17.33 -23.75
C TYR A 1033 -8.62 -16.98 -23.57
N GLY A 1034 -9.24 -16.48 -24.64
CA GLY A 1034 -10.66 -16.15 -24.65
C GLY A 1034 -11.53 -17.37 -24.92
N LEU A 1035 -12.70 -17.41 -24.29
CA LEU A 1035 -13.77 -18.37 -24.54
C LEU A 1035 -15.00 -17.63 -25.09
N ASP A 1036 -15.81 -18.31 -25.89
CA ASP A 1036 -17.05 -17.77 -26.44
C ASP A 1036 -18.25 -18.51 -25.85
N PHE A 1037 -18.62 -18.15 -24.62
CA PHE A 1037 -19.76 -18.72 -23.92
C PHE A 1037 -21.07 -18.17 -24.48
N THR A 1038 -22.08 -19.02 -24.59
CA THR A 1038 -23.42 -18.65 -25.06
C THR A 1038 -24.52 -18.93 -24.05
N GLY A 1039 -24.31 -19.83 -23.11
CA GLY A 1039 -25.32 -20.22 -22.14
C GLY A 1039 -24.78 -21.05 -20.97
N ILE A 1040 -25.67 -21.32 -20.01
CA ILE A 1040 -25.42 -22.17 -18.83
C ILE A 1040 -26.63 -23.10 -18.64
N SER A 1041 -26.41 -24.38 -18.38
CA SER A 1041 -27.44 -25.33 -17.94
C SER A 1041 -27.32 -25.64 -16.44
N VAL A 1042 -28.45 -25.87 -15.77
CA VAL A 1042 -28.50 -26.36 -14.38
C VAL A 1042 -29.54 -27.47 -14.31
N GLY A 1043 -29.14 -28.67 -13.88
CA GLY A 1043 -30.01 -29.85 -13.85
C GLY A 1043 -30.47 -30.29 -15.24
N GLY A 1044 -29.64 -30.10 -16.27
CA GLY A 1044 -29.98 -30.41 -17.66
C GLY A 1044 -30.94 -29.42 -18.34
N ILE A 1045 -31.29 -28.32 -17.67
CA ILE A 1045 -32.14 -27.26 -18.23
C ILE A 1045 -31.27 -26.04 -18.52
N GLU A 1046 -31.22 -25.61 -19.78
CA GLU A 1046 -30.58 -24.36 -20.18
C GLU A 1046 -31.32 -23.16 -19.57
N LEU A 1047 -30.57 -22.25 -18.94
CA LEU A 1047 -31.13 -21.07 -18.31
C LEU A 1047 -31.44 -20.01 -19.36
N ALA A 1048 -32.60 -19.34 -19.22
CA ALA A 1048 -33.00 -18.25 -20.10
C ALA A 1048 -32.15 -16.98 -19.85
N ILE A 1049 -30.93 -16.97 -20.37
CA ILE A 1049 -29.96 -15.87 -20.30
C ILE A 1049 -29.64 -15.43 -21.72
N SER A 1050 -29.73 -14.13 -22.01
CA SER A 1050 -29.34 -13.62 -23.33
C SER A 1050 -27.86 -13.89 -23.61
N ALA A 1051 -27.53 -14.40 -24.80
CA ALA A 1051 -26.15 -14.61 -25.23
C ALA A 1051 -25.28 -13.33 -25.13
N SER A 1052 -25.91 -12.16 -25.26
CA SER A 1052 -25.24 -10.87 -25.10
C SER A 1052 -24.63 -10.66 -23.70
N VAL A 1053 -25.16 -11.32 -22.67
CA VAL A 1053 -24.60 -11.26 -21.29
C VAL A 1053 -23.19 -11.85 -21.26
N PHE A 1054 -22.91 -12.84 -22.10
CA PHE A 1054 -21.60 -13.50 -22.19
C PHE A 1054 -20.68 -12.82 -23.19
N SER A 1055 -21.21 -12.30 -24.30
CA SER A 1055 -20.39 -11.71 -25.37
C SER A 1055 -19.98 -10.25 -25.13
N THR A 1056 -20.74 -9.47 -24.32
CA THR A 1056 -20.49 -8.01 -24.14
C THR A 1056 -19.09 -7.71 -23.60
N ALA A 1057 -18.66 -8.42 -22.55
CA ALA A 1057 -17.31 -8.29 -21.99
C ALA A 1057 -16.38 -9.42 -22.46
N GLY A 1058 -16.95 -10.48 -23.06
CA GLY A 1058 -16.27 -11.72 -23.37
C GLY A 1058 -16.03 -12.61 -22.15
N ALA A 1059 -15.31 -13.70 -22.37
CA ALA A 1059 -14.91 -14.65 -21.34
C ALA A 1059 -13.45 -15.07 -21.50
N ILE A 1060 -12.80 -15.41 -20.39
CA ILE A 1060 -11.44 -15.98 -20.36
C ILE A 1060 -11.41 -17.25 -19.52
N ILE A 1061 -10.41 -18.10 -19.78
CA ILE A 1061 -10.03 -19.23 -18.92
C ILE A 1061 -8.74 -18.90 -18.18
N ASP A 1062 -8.74 -19.03 -16.85
CA ASP A 1062 -7.58 -18.72 -16.01
C ASP A 1062 -7.40 -19.77 -14.91
N SER A 1063 -6.30 -20.52 -14.96
CA SER A 1063 -5.97 -21.55 -13.96
C SER A 1063 -5.48 -20.96 -12.62
N GLY A 1064 -5.17 -19.66 -12.58
CA GLY A 1064 -4.79 -18.97 -11.34
C GLY A 1064 -5.96 -18.37 -10.56
N THR A 1065 -7.14 -18.23 -11.16
CA THR A 1065 -8.39 -17.83 -10.49
C THR A 1065 -9.03 -19.08 -9.89
N VAL A 1066 -9.37 -19.05 -8.60
CA VAL A 1066 -9.83 -20.22 -7.84
C VAL A 1066 -11.22 -20.66 -8.29
N ILE A 1067 -12.18 -19.75 -8.36
CA ILE A 1067 -13.58 -20.06 -8.70
C ILE A 1067 -14.11 -19.18 -9.84
N THR A 1068 -15.04 -19.72 -10.62
CA THR A 1068 -15.60 -19.04 -11.79
C THR A 1068 -16.37 -17.77 -11.40
N ARG A 1069 -16.09 -16.70 -12.15
CA ARG A 1069 -16.72 -15.39 -12.03
C ARG A 1069 -17.67 -15.13 -13.19
N LEU A 1070 -18.95 -14.97 -12.87
CA LEU A 1070 -20.02 -14.78 -13.85
C LEU A 1070 -20.54 -13.34 -13.84
N PRO A 1071 -20.97 -12.78 -14.97
CA PRO A 1071 -21.73 -11.52 -15.01
C PRO A 1071 -22.94 -11.59 -14.05
N PRO A 1072 -23.33 -10.49 -13.38
CA PRO A 1072 -24.39 -10.51 -12.37
C PRO A 1072 -25.71 -11.15 -12.84
N PRO A 1073 -26.20 -10.93 -14.08
CA PRO A 1073 -27.40 -11.60 -14.58
C PRO A 1073 -27.24 -13.12 -14.68
N ALA A 1074 -26.10 -13.59 -15.21
CA ALA A 1074 -25.82 -15.02 -15.35
C ALA A 1074 -25.64 -15.70 -14.00
N TYR A 1075 -24.92 -15.07 -13.06
CA TYR A 1075 -24.77 -15.59 -11.70
C TYR A 1075 -26.11 -15.68 -10.98
N SER A 1076 -26.93 -14.65 -11.09
CA SER A 1076 -28.24 -14.60 -10.44
C SER A 1076 -29.16 -15.73 -10.93
N ALA A 1077 -29.17 -15.98 -12.25
CA ALA A 1077 -29.94 -17.07 -12.86
C ALA A 1077 -29.42 -18.45 -12.40
N LEU A 1078 -28.10 -18.67 -12.44
CA LEU A 1078 -27.47 -19.90 -11.97
C LEU A 1078 -27.77 -20.16 -10.49
N ARG A 1079 -27.55 -19.17 -9.63
CA ARG A 1079 -27.81 -19.25 -8.18
C ARG A 1079 -29.28 -19.57 -7.90
N ALA A 1080 -30.21 -18.92 -8.59
CA ALA A 1080 -31.64 -19.14 -8.40
C ALA A 1080 -32.06 -20.57 -8.79
N SER A 1081 -31.63 -21.05 -9.96
CA SER A 1081 -31.93 -22.41 -10.41
C SER A 1081 -31.29 -23.47 -9.51
N PHE A 1082 -30.02 -23.28 -9.14
CA PHE A 1082 -29.29 -24.19 -8.25
C PHE A 1082 -29.96 -24.29 -6.87
N ARG A 1083 -30.30 -23.14 -6.25
CA ARG A 1083 -31.01 -23.11 -4.95
C ARG A 1083 -32.37 -23.79 -5.01
N LYS A 1084 -33.08 -23.65 -6.12
CA LYS A 1084 -34.38 -24.32 -6.34
C LYS A 1084 -34.23 -25.84 -6.34
N LEU A 1085 -33.23 -26.39 -7.03
CA LEU A 1085 -33.01 -27.84 -7.08
C LEU A 1085 -32.38 -28.41 -5.81
N MET A 1086 -31.65 -27.59 -5.05
CA MET A 1086 -31.02 -27.96 -3.79
C MET A 1086 -31.88 -27.66 -2.55
N SER A 1087 -33.16 -27.34 -2.71
CA SER A 1087 -34.03 -26.85 -1.63
C SER A 1087 -34.25 -27.85 -0.48
N LYS A 1088 -33.94 -29.14 -0.69
CA LYS A 1088 -34.02 -30.19 0.33
C LYS A 1088 -32.88 -30.17 1.35
N TYR A 1089 -31.82 -29.40 1.09
CA TYR A 1089 -30.66 -29.29 1.96
C TYR A 1089 -30.67 -27.95 2.72
N PRO A 1090 -30.29 -27.94 4.01
CA PRO A 1090 -30.31 -26.73 4.82
C PRO A 1090 -29.21 -25.76 4.38
N LEU A 1091 -29.57 -24.48 4.24
CA LEU A 1091 -28.60 -23.41 4.01
C LEU A 1091 -27.83 -23.09 5.29
N THR A 1092 -26.55 -22.73 5.13
CA THR A 1092 -25.65 -22.31 6.22
C THR A 1092 -25.02 -20.94 5.91
N SER A 1093 -24.16 -20.46 6.79
CA SER A 1093 -23.47 -19.18 6.63
C SER A 1093 -22.59 -19.16 5.37
N ALA A 1094 -22.58 -18.02 4.70
CA ALA A 1094 -21.73 -17.76 3.55
C ALA A 1094 -20.23 -17.89 3.91
N LEU A 1095 -19.43 -18.35 2.95
CA LEU A 1095 -17.97 -18.45 3.06
C LEU A 1095 -17.34 -17.39 2.16
N SER A 1096 -16.82 -16.31 2.75
CA SER A 1096 -16.23 -15.20 2.00
C SER A 1096 -17.19 -14.68 0.92
N ILE A 1097 -16.81 -14.73 -0.35
CA ILE A 1097 -17.59 -14.32 -1.53
C ILE A 1097 -18.63 -15.36 -2.00
N LEU A 1098 -18.61 -16.58 -1.45
CA LEU A 1098 -19.57 -17.63 -1.80
C LEU A 1098 -20.83 -17.48 -0.96
N ASP A 1099 -21.92 -17.02 -1.60
CA ASP A 1099 -23.15 -16.62 -0.92
C ASP A 1099 -24.18 -17.75 -0.75
N THR A 1100 -23.90 -18.93 -1.28
CA THR A 1100 -24.83 -20.07 -1.34
C THR A 1100 -24.12 -21.30 -0.79
N CYS A 1101 -24.34 -21.55 0.50
CA CYS A 1101 -23.70 -22.64 1.24
C CYS A 1101 -24.74 -23.51 1.93
N TYR A 1102 -24.42 -24.80 2.06
CA TYR A 1102 -25.26 -25.83 2.65
C TYR A 1102 -24.53 -26.55 3.79
N ASP A 1103 -25.30 -26.99 4.77
CA ASP A 1103 -24.84 -27.90 5.83
C ASP A 1103 -25.21 -29.34 5.45
N PHE A 1104 -24.20 -30.19 5.28
CA PHE A 1104 -24.37 -31.60 4.93
C PHE A 1104 -24.06 -32.56 6.09
N SER A 1105 -23.94 -32.06 7.33
CA SER A 1105 -23.54 -32.86 8.49
C SER A 1105 -24.45 -34.07 8.76
N ASN A 1106 -25.73 -33.99 8.37
CA ASN A 1106 -26.73 -35.04 8.55
C ASN A 1106 -26.95 -35.92 7.30
N TYR A 1107 -26.08 -35.81 6.29
CA TYR A 1107 -26.24 -36.53 5.02
C TYR A 1107 -24.97 -37.33 4.70
N SER A 1108 -25.12 -38.62 4.43
CA SER A 1108 -24.03 -39.48 3.93
C SER A 1108 -23.84 -39.34 2.42
N THR A 1109 -24.94 -39.07 1.70
CA THR A 1109 -24.95 -38.84 0.25
C THR A 1109 -25.73 -37.58 -0.09
N ILE A 1110 -25.26 -36.84 -1.09
CA ILE A 1110 -25.92 -35.66 -1.62
C ILE A 1110 -26.12 -35.77 -3.13
N SER A 1111 -27.23 -35.22 -3.62
CA SER A 1111 -27.56 -35.13 -5.04
C SER A 1111 -27.37 -33.69 -5.46
N VAL A 1112 -26.37 -33.43 -6.30
CA VAL A 1112 -25.95 -32.11 -6.76
C VAL A 1112 -26.34 -31.95 -8.22
N PRO A 1113 -27.13 -30.93 -8.59
CA PRO A 1113 -27.50 -30.69 -9.99
C PRO A 1113 -26.28 -30.57 -10.89
N LYS A 1114 -26.32 -31.19 -12.08
CA LYS A 1114 -25.28 -30.95 -13.10
C LYS A 1114 -25.28 -29.49 -13.53
N ILE A 1115 -24.10 -28.92 -13.78
CA ILE A 1115 -23.95 -27.59 -14.36
C ILE A 1115 -23.15 -27.73 -15.65
N GLY A 1116 -23.71 -27.25 -16.76
CA GLY A 1116 -23.06 -27.26 -18.07
C GLY A 1116 -22.84 -25.86 -18.60
N PHE A 1117 -21.80 -25.66 -19.40
CA PHE A 1117 -21.54 -24.43 -20.13
C PHE A 1117 -21.66 -24.66 -21.63
N PHE A 1118 -22.40 -23.78 -22.30
CA PHE A 1118 -22.56 -23.79 -23.75
C PHE A 1118 -21.60 -22.81 -24.40
N PHE A 1119 -21.06 -23.21 -25.54
CA PHE A 1119 -20.16 -22.41 -26.36
C PHE A 1119 -20.78 -22.13 -27.72
N SER A 1120 -20.33 -21.07 -28.40
CA SER A 1120 -20.84 -20.69 -29.73
C SER A 1120 -20.65 -21.77 -30.81
N SER A 1121 -19.71 -22.69 -30.63
CA SER A 1121 -19.52 -23.86 -31.50
C SER A 1121 -20.57 -24.97 -31.31
N GLY A 1122 -21.54 -24.79 -30.40
CA GLY A 1122 -22.59 -25.77 -30.10
C GLY A 1122 -22.14 -26.90 -29.18
N ILE A 1123 -20.97 -26.81 -28.56
CA ILE A 1123 -20.53 -27.78 -27.56
C ILE A 1123 -21.06 -27.42 -26.16
N GLU A 1124 -21.43 -28.45 -25.40
CA GLU A 1124 -21.69 -28.36 -23.95
C GLU A 1124 -20.57 -29.06 -23.18
N VAL A 1125 -20.02 -28.35 -22.19
CA VAL A 1125 -19.03 -28.88 -21.24
C VAL A 1125 -19.68 -28.97 -19.87
N ASP A 1126 -19.91 -30.21 -19.42
CA ASP A 1126 -20.39 -30.52 -18.08
C ASP A 1126 -19.27 -30.36 -17.05
N ILE A 1127 -19.59 -29.68 -15.95
CA ILE A 1127 -18.70 -29.54 -14.80
C ILE A 1127 -18.83 -30.77 -13.90
N ASP A 1128 -17.69 -31.33 -13.53
CA ASP A 1128 -17.59 -32.41 -12.56
C ASP A 1128 -18.14 -31.97 -11.20
N ALA A 1129 -18.64 -32.93 -10.42
CA ALA A 1129 -19.21 -32.66 -9.11
C ALA A 1129 -18.22 -31.93 -8.16
N THR A 1130 -16.92 -32.24 -8.26
CA THR A 1130 -15.83 -31.59 -7.52
C THR A 1130 -15.50 -30.16 -7.99
N GLY A 1131 -16.04 -29.76 -9.14
CA GLY A 1131 -15.98 -28.40 -9.68
C GLY A 1131 -17.24 -27.56 -9.45
N ILE A 1132 -18.32 -28.16 -8.93
CA ILE A 1132 -19.56 -27.46 -8.59
C ILE A 1132 -19.55 -26.96 -7.14
N LEU A 1133 -18.99 -27.75 -6.23
CA LEU A 1133 -18.97 -27.47 -4.80
C LEU A 1133 -17.56 -27.14 -4.28
N TYR A 1134 -17.50 -26.19 -3.35
CA TYR A 1134 -16.32 -25.84 -2.57
C TYR A 1134 -16.58 -26.20 -1.11
N ALA A 1135 -15.87 -27.20 -0.57
CA ALA A 1135 -16.08 -27.70 0.79
C ALA A 1135 -14.99 -27.17 1.73
N SER A 1136 -15.37 -26.31 2.69
CA SER A 1136 -14.47 -25.88 3.78
C SER A 1136 -14.62 -26.78 5.01
N SER A 1137 -15.86 -27.15 5.33
CA SER A 1137 -16.20 -28.19 6.31
C SER A 1137 -17.49 -28.89 5.88
N ILE A 1138 -17.83 -30.02 6.50
CA ILE A 1138 -19.08 -30.71 6.17
C ILE A 1138 -20.32 -29.86 6.49
N SER A 1139 -20.19 -28.95 7.46
CA SER A 1139 -21.22 -27.98 7.85
C SER A 1139 -21.20 -26.67 7.04
N GLN A 1140 -20.25 -26.53 6.11
CA GLN A 1140 -20.10 -25.36 5.25
C GLN A 1140 -19.54 -25.76 3.88
N VAL A 1141 -20.43 -26.24 3.00
CA VAL A 1141 -20.13 -26.58 1.60
C VAL A 1141 -20.88 -25.62 0.67
N CYS A 1142 -20.16 -24.90 -0.18
CA CYS A 1142 -20.67 -23.78 -0.96
C CYS A 1142 -20.70 -24.06 -2.46
N LEU A 1143 -21.65 -23.44 -3.17
CA LEU A 1143 -21.63 -23.36 -4.63
C LEU A 1143 -20.38 -22.58 -5.07
N ALA A 1144 -19.50 -23.21 -5.86
CA ALA A 1144 -18.18 -22.69 -6.21
C ALA A 1144 -18.19 -21.62 -7.32
N PHE A 1145 -19.18 -20.73 -7.31
CA PHE A 1145 -19.36 -19.65 -8.28
C PHE A 1145 -19.64 -18.34 -7.56
N ALA A 1146 -19.16 -17.23 -8.13
CA ALA A 1146 -19.44 -15.89 -7.64
C ALA A 1146 -19.77 -14.92 -8.79
N GLY A 1147 -20.58 -13.91 -8.48
CA GLY A 1147 -20.89 -12.83 -9.42
C GLY A 1147 -19.76 -11.79 -9.51
N ASN A 1148 -19.58 -11.22 -10.70
CA ASN A 1148 -18.81 -10.00 -10.90
C ASN A 1148 -19.48 -8.80 -10.21
N ARG A 1149 -18.73 -7.71 -10.03
CA ARG A 1149 -19.27 -6.46 -9.50
C ARG A 1149 -20.11 -5.73 -10.54
N ASN A 1150 -19.63 -5.69 -11.79
CA ASN A 1150 -20.30 -5.03 -12.90
C ASN A 1150 -20.67 -6.03 -14.00
N ALA A 1151 -21.70 -5.70 -14.78
CA ALA A 1151 -22.09 -6.50 -15.94
C ALA A 1151 -21.12 -6.39 -17.13
N THR A 1152 -20.23 -5.40 -17.10
CA THR A 1152 -19.19 -5.16 -18.11
C THR A 1152 -17.86 -5.84 -17.78
N ASP A 1153 -17.77 -6.53 -16.65
CA ASP A 1153 -16.57 -7.26 -16.24
C ASP A 1153 -16.52 -8.61 -16.97
N VAL A 1154 -15.34 -9.00 -17.48
CA VAL A 1154 -15.14 -10.27 -18.22
C VAL A 1154 -15.56 -11.48 -17.37
N LEU A 1155 -16.16 -12.49 -18.00
CA LEU A 1155 -16.38 -13.79 -17.34
C LEU A 1155 -15.04 -14.51 -17.18
N ILE A 1156 -14.74 -15.05 -16.00
CA ILE A 1156 -13.50 -15.81 -15.76
C ILE A 1156 -13.86 -17.25 -15.40
N PHE A 1157 -13.50 -18.21 -16.25
CA PHE A 1157 -13.62 -19.64 -15.98
C PHE A 1157 -12.46 -20.11 -15.12
N GLY A 1158 -12.73 -20.30 -13.82
CA GLY A 1158 -11.74 -20.55 -12.76
C GLY A 1158 -11.34 -22.02 -12.62
N ASN A 1159 -10.32 -22.28 -11.80
CA ASN A 1159 -9.64 -23.57 -11.73
C ASN A 1159 -10.44 -24.67 -11.02
N VAL A 1160 -11.34 -24.33 -10.09
CA VAL A 1160 -12.24 -25.31 -9.47
C VAL A 1160 -13.15 -25.94 -10.53
N GLN A 1161 -13.69 -25.16 -11.46
CA GLN A 1161 -14.51 -25.68 -12.56
C GLN A 1161 -13.70 -26.42 -13.63
N GLN A 1162 -12.38 -26.26 -13.64
CA GLN A 1162 -11.48 -26.98 -14.56
C GLN A 1162 -10.99 -28.33 -13.99
N LYS A 1163 -11.30 -28.65 -12.72
CA LYS A 1163 -10.92 -29.93 -12.13
C LYS A 1163 -11.44 -31.10 -12.96
N THR A 1164 -10.64 -32.16 -13.04
CA THR A 1164 -10.88 -33.41 -13.78
C THR A 1164 -11.06 -33.29 -15.28
N LEU A 1165 -11.18 -32.08 -15.83
CA LEU A 1165 -11.17 -31.82 -17.26
C LEU A 1165 -9.72 -31.85 -17.77
N GLU A 1166 -9.47 -32.59 -18.84
CA GLU A 1166 -8.33 -32.25 -19.69
C GLU A 1166 -8.71 -31.01 -20.49
N VAL A 1167 -7.96 -29.93 -20.26
CA VAL A 1167 -8.05 -28.71 -21.05
C VAL A 1167 -6.89 -28.73 -22.05
N PHE A 1168 -7.22 -28.95 -23.32
CA PHE A 1168 -6.26 -29.05 -24.42
C PHE A 1168 -6.21 -27.74 -25.21
N TYR A 1169 -5.07 -27.08 -25.25
CA TYR A 1169 -4.85 -25.85 -26.01
C TYR A 1169 -4.12 -26.17 -27.31
N ASP A 1170 -4.69 -25.71 -28.41
CA ASP A 1170 -4.02 -25.66 -29.71
C ASP A 1170 -3.91 -24.19 -30.12
N GLY A 1171 -2.84 -23.55 -29.65
CA GLY A 1171 -2.59 -22.14 -29.90
C GLY A 1171 -2.33 -21.82 -31.38
N SER A 1172 -1.93 -22.80 -32.18
CA SER A 1172 -1.66 -22.65 -33.61
C SER A 1172 -2.95 -22.71 -34.44
N ALA A 1173 -3.85 -23.64 -34.12
CA ALA A 1173 -5.17 -23.72 -34.74
C ALA A 1173 -6.20 -22.77 -34.09
N GLY A 1174 -5.83 -22.05 -33.02
CA GLY A 1174 -6.69 -21.10 -32.35
C GLY A 1174 -7.91 -21.75 -31.71
N LYS A 1175 -7.77 -22.93 -31.11
CA LYS A 1175 -8.87 -23.68 -30.49
C LYS A 1175 -8.48 -24.25 -29.13
N VAL A 1176 -9.49 -24.50 -28.31
CA VAL A 1176 -9.37 -25.16 -27.01
C VAL A 1176 -10.33 -26.33 -26.94
N GLY A 1177 -9.88 -27.45 -26.39
CA GLY A 1177 -10.62 -28.69 -26.22
C GLY A 1177 -10.86 -29.00 -24.75
N PHE A 1178 -12.01 -29.59 -24.45
CA PHE A 1178 -12.37 -30.06 -23.11
C PHE A 1178 -12.75 -31.54 -23.17
N ALA A 1179 -12.09 -32.37 -22.36
CA ALA A 1179 -12.41 -33.78 -22.19
C ALA A 1179 -12.68 -34.11 -20.71
N PRO A 1180 -13.89 -34.57 -20.35
CA PRO A 1180 -14.20 -35.04 -19.00
C PRO A 1180 -13.34 -36.25 -18.60
N GLY A 1181 -12.97 -36.33 -17.31
CA GLY A 1181 -12.19 -37.45 -16.77
C GLY A 1181 -10.74 -37.50 -17.29
N GLY A 1182 -10.18 -36.36 -17.71
CA GLY A 1182 -8.85 -36.29 -18.32
C GLY A 1182 -7.71 -36.78 -17.42
N CYS A 1183 -7.86 -36.60 -16.10
CA CYS A 1183 -6.86 -36.93 -15.08
C CYS A 1183 -6.72 -38.45 -14.81
N SER A 1184 -7.71 -39.24 -15.24
CA SER A 1184 -7.78 -40.70 -15.06
C SER A 1184 -7.34 -41.48 -16.29
#